data_AF-T1KEB9-F1
#
_entry.id   AF-T1KEB9-F1
#
_cell.length_a   1.000
_cell.length_b   1.000
_cell.length_c   1.000
_cell.angle_alpha   90.00
_cell.angle_beta   90.00
_cell.angle_gamma   90.00
#
_symmetry.space_group_name_H-M   'P 1'
#
loop_
_entity.id
_entity.type
_entity.pdbx_description
1 polymer ?
#
loop_
_entity_poly.entity_id
_entity_poly.type
_entity_poly.pdbx_seq_one_letter_code
_entity_poly.pdbx_strand_id
1 'polypeptide(L)'
;MFLYIFQVDTGSTFTLDLNLSTETVKVLKENIYNRTGIPADKQALLLSGGETLFEDAKVSSYRSAGTETNPIFLFNKEVVEHDNPPSPVVNNINDADMKVRIKSCFNMEPSINTVTSRAELAQQLYVIAQAHLQCCEKLIQDQHLQHQGWAAVLANIEDLWKVVLNKLEMLDTEYAKFKEREQVYDQSIDRLETDLEILTRMPLLPSLIEPSLQDKGKDLSLADWIGFKWSNLKDVHTMANSVLEFQHKSHDEFMAGIDHDKKTVLNGINSKEIREISGLQNRLQMLNGFLSKAKKLTAELNEFAQAFHHNQIRANVVRDNSILPDLCKTHETQLRVVSDKYNELCDIRDRCIAAKREFCGVIHRRLQWATHISRLISGLSHKQTLWVNSLNRMEKFINVFDQIHRTPMLYLSYVAEIYRRRFTSQRFLSWAKNVAIQSRAFYEKEMETRNEFESKISQHFLKSLFSGINDRPPQFATQEPEPFDDKLPEVTQCDIQKLVDLFPQYRSLLDVAIPEAVSPVPSEKPPSEPIKSIKRRIVQLPPKKVEQPEQPEQSDQDKISYFSCDVGDLVLLTFSAVHNCYVAFSNAFNPHFLHHECHEALGFLIGEGKEVPAYGFGVVTEKVLCQASKAQNRYNVPMNTRFYRFKAKAWNKASLSRRPNIPLIPAPIPIRNRSSAGSPMASSSIEQALQTSLLPTEFHTTSHTPISYLSPCMATLDVIKLAKEETKEELVKVEEPMEESKLSNKLTVHVNESMEGMKVDSLKNSKDETKVEIDSD
;
A
#
# COMPACT_ATOMS: atom_id res chain seq x y z
N MET A 1 15.14 -28.95 -12.55
CA MET A 1 14.51 -27.84 -13.31
C MET A 1 15.04 -26.55 -12.73
N PHE A 2 15.17 -25.48 -13.51
CA PHE A 2 15.92 -24.28 -13.11
C PHE A 2 15.09 -23.01 -13.24
N LEU A 3 15.41 -22.01 -12.42
CA LEU A 3 14.93 -20.64 -12.56
C LEU A 3 15.98 -19.84 -13.35
N TYR A 4 15.58 -19.23 -14.46
CA TYR A 4 16.47 -18.51 -15.38
C TYR A 4 16.47 -17.01 -15.09
N ILE A 5 17.67 -16.44 -14.95
CA ILE A 5 17.89 -15.01 -14.73
C ILE A 5 18.82 -14.49 -15.83
N PHE A 6 18.44 -13.36 -16.42
CA PHE A 6 19.19 -12.72 -17.48
C PHE A 6 19.70 -11.36 -17.01
N GLN A 7 21.01 -11.24 -16.82
CA GLN A 7 21.63 -9.96 -16.52
C GLN A 7 21.73 -9.15 -17.82
N VAL A 8 20.96 -8.08 -17.93
CA VAL A 8 20.83 -7.32 -19.19
C VAL A 8 22.09 -6.51 -19.50
N ASP A 9 22.76 -5.98 -18.47
CA ASP A 9 23.94 -5.12 -18.62
C ASP A 9 25.09 -5.86 -19.31
N THR A 10 25.50 -7.00 -18.75
CA THR A 10 26.53 -7.91 -19.31
C THR A 10 25.99 -8.76 -20.45
N GLY A 11 24.66 -8.87 -20.56
CA GLY A 11 23.96 -9.68 -21.54
C GLY A 11 24.22 -11.16 -21.37
N SER A 12 24.11 -11.70 -20.16
CA SER A 12 24.43 -13.10 -19.84
C SER A 12 23.36 -13.77 -18.99
N THR A 13 23.01 -15.01 -19.35
CA THR A 13 22.09 -15.87 -18.59
C THR A 13 22.81 -16.67 -17.50
N PHE A 14 22.23 -16.74 -16.31
CA PHE A 14 22.57 -17.72 -15.27
C PHE A 14 21.31 -18.38 -14.69
N THR A 15 21.49 -19.53 -14.04
CA THR A 15 20.39 -20.30 -13.44
C THR A 15 20.53 -20.37 -11.92
N LEU A 16 19.38 -20.41 -11.24
CA LEU A 16 19.23 -20.73 -9.83
C LEU A 16 18.31 -21.96 -9.67
N ASP A 17 18.21 -22.46 -8.43
CA ASP A 17 17.28 -23.54 -8.08
C ASP A 17 15.81 -23.12 -8.32
N LEU A 18 15.01 -24.00 -8.91
CA LEU A 18 13.57 -23.78 -9.09
C LEU A 18 12.84 -23.67 -7.74
N ASN A 19 13.37 -24.24 -6.65
CA ASN A 19 12.77 -24.11 -5.32
C ASN A 19 12.58 -22.63 -4.89
N LEU A 20 13.38 -21.69 -5.42
CA LEU A 20 13.18 -20.26 -5.21
C LEU A 20 11.88 -19.71 -5.81
N SER A 21 11.20 -20.45 -6.68
CA SER A 21 9.90 -20.06 -7.23
C SER A 21 8.80 -19.99 -6.16
N THR A 22 8.87 -20.81 -5.10
CA THR A 22 7.89 -20.79 -3.99
C THR A 22 8.21 -19.78 -2.89
N GLU A 23 9.40 -19.18 -2.96
CA GLU A 23 9.93 -18.20 -2.00
C GLU A 23 9.56 -16.75 -2.38
N THR A 24 9.88 -15.83 -1.48
CA THR A 24 9.70 -14.38 -1.73
C THR A 24 10.78 -13.83 -2.66
N VAL A 25 10.47 -12.73 -3.34
CA VAL A 25 11.42 -11.97 -4.16
C VAL A 25 12.61 -11.49 -3.31
N LYS A 26 12.42 -11.19 -2.02
CA LYS A 26 13.52 -10.89 -1.10
C LYS A 26 14.54 -12.02 -1.02
N VAL A 27 14.09 -13.26 -0.80
CA VAL A 27 14.96 -14.46 -0.78
C VAL A 27 15.61 -14.70 -2.15
N LEU A 28 14.89 -14.44 -3.25
CA LEU A 28 15.45 -14.47 -4.60
C LEU A 28 16.62 -13.47 -4.74
N LYS A 29 16.47 -12.22 -4.28
CA LYS A 29 17.53 -11.20 -4.31
C LYS A 29 18.77 -11.60 -3.52
N GLU A 30 18.59 -12.21 -2.35
CA GLU A 30 19.68 -12.74 -1.52
C GLU A 30 20.45 -13.86 -2.25
N ASN A 31 19.73 -14.74 -2.96
CA ASN A 31 20.35 -15.79 -3.79
C ASN A 31 21.06 -15.24 -5.03
N ILE A 32 20.53 -14.16 -5.64
CA ILE A 32 21.23 -13.43 -6.72
C ILE A 32 22.51 -12.79 -6.18
N TYR A 33 22.50 -12.18 -4.99
CA TYR A 33 23.69 -11.62 -4.35
C TYR A 33 24.75 -12.71 -4.13
N ASN A 34 24.37 -13.85 -3.55
CA ASN A 34 25.28 -14.99 -3.35
C ASN A 34 25.88 -15.53 -4.65
N ARG A 35 25.20 -15.37 -5.79
CA ARG A 35 25.64 -15.85 -7.10
C ARG A 35 26.46 -14.82 -7.91
N THR A 36 26.22 -13.52 -7.71
CA THR A 36 26.72 -12.44 -8.59
C THR A 36 27.48 -11.34 -7.88
N GLY A 37 27.38 -11.26 -6.55
CA GLY A 37 27.91 -10.16 -5.72
C GLY A 37 27.09 -8.87 -5.73
N ILE A 38 26.01 -8.77 -6.53
CA ILE A 38 25.22 -7.53 -6.69
C ILE A 38 24.31 -7.32 -5.46
N PRO A 39 24.46 -6.23 -4.68
CA PRO A 39 23.65 -6.01 -3.47
C PRO A 39 22.14 -5.87 -3.75
N ALA A 40 21.29 -6.32 -2.82
CA ALA A 40 19.84 -6.45 -3.03
C ALA A 40 19.10 -5.12 -3.34
N ASP A 41 19.62 -3.99 -2.86
CA ASP A 41 19.14 -2.63 -3.16
C ASP A 41 19.55 -2.15 -4.57
N LYS A 42 20.68 -2.66 -5.07
CA LYS A 42 21.23 -2.40 -6.41
C LYS A 42 20.62 -3.27 -7.50
N GLN A 43 20.00 -4.38 -7.13
CA GLN A 43 19.23 -5.23 -8.04
C GLN A 43 17.88 -4.58 -8.40
N ALA A 44 17.64 -4.31 -9.68
CA ALA A 44 16.30 -4.15 -10.23
C ALA A 44 15.90 -5.43 -10.98
N LEU A 45 14.69 -5.92 -10.73
CA LEU A 45 14.16 -7.16 -11.30
C LEU A 45 12.84 -6.87 -12.04
N LEU A 46 12.83 -7.14 -13.36
CA LEU A 46 11.65 -6.98 -14.22
C LEU A 46 11.30 -8.28 -14.95
N LEU A 47 10.04 -8.38 -15.38
CA LEU A 47 9.56 -9.42 -16.31
C LEU A 47 9.31 -8.83 -17.70
N SER A 48 9.14 -9.71 -18.71
CA SER A 48 8.56 -9.29 -19.99
C SER A 48 7.25 -8.54 -19.78
N GLY A 49 7.10 -7.40 -20.45
CA GLY A 49 5.98 -6.49 -20.23
C GLY A 49 6.21 -5.43 -19.15
N GLY A 50 7.36 -5.43 -18.47
CA GLY A 50 7.76 -4.36 -17.55
C GLY A 50 7.20 -4.46 -16.13
N GLU A 51 6.64 -5.61 -15.74
CA GLU A 51 6.20 -5.85 -14.36
C GLU A 51 7.40 -5.93 -13.40
N THR A 52 7.38 -5.13 -12.33
CA THR A 52 8.41 -5.12 -11.27
C THR A 52 8.15 -6.23 -10.25
N LEU A 53 9.20 -6.94 -9.85
CA LEU A 53 9.14 -7.89 -8.73
C LEU A 53 9.20 -7.14 -7.38
N PHE A 54 8.15 -7.26 -6.57
CA PHE A 54 8.04 -6.66 -5.23
C PHE A 54 8.57 -7.62 -4.16
N GLU A 55 9.34 -7.11 -3.19
CA GLU A 55 10.14 -7.94 -2.27
C GLU A 55 9.32 -8.93 -1.42
N ASP A 56 8.12 -8.53 -0.99
CA ASP A 56 7.19 -9.35 -0.19
C ASP A 56 6.37 -10.34 -1.03
N ALA A 57 6.33 -10.18 -2.35
CA ALA A 57 5.61 -11.09 -3.23
C ALA A 57 6.37 -12.41 -3.42
N LYS A 58 5.64 -13.50 -3.68
CA LYS A 58 6.25 -14.78 -4.05
C LYS A 58 6.64 -14.78 -5.53
N VAL A 59 7.75 -15.41 -5.88
CA VAL A 59 8.16 -15.51 -7.29
C VAL A 59 7.07 -16.22 -8.13
N SER A 60 6.37 -17.20 -7.56
CA SER A 60 5.25 -17.91 -8.19
C SER A 60 3.95 -17.11 -8.38
N SER A 61 3.79 -15.92 -7.77
CA SER A 61 2.61 -15.08 -8.09
C SER A 61 2.71 -14.46 -9.47
N TYR A 62 3.92 -14.37 -10.01
CA TYR A 62 4.21 -13.84 -11.34
C TYR A 62 4.09 -14.95 -12.40
N ARG A 63 3.22 -14.75 -13.40
CA ARG A 63 2.99 -15.77 -14.43
C ARG A 63 4.20 -15.92 -15.35
N SER A 64 4.61 -17.17 -15.58
CA SER A 64 5.65 -17.53 -16.55
C SER A 64 7.03 -16.88 -16.31
N ALA A 65 7.31 -16.45 -15.08
CA ALA A 65 8.59 -15.85 -14.72
C ALA A 65 9.72 -16.89 -14.66
N GLY A 66 10.90 -16.53 -15.19
CA GLY A 66 12.14 -17.29 -15.00
C GLY A 66 12.25 -18.58 -15.82
N THR A 67 11.68 -18.61 -17.04
CA THR A 67 11.91 -19.70 -18.00
C THR A 67 13.05 -19.36 -18.96
N GLU A 68 13.55 -20.34 -19.71
CA GLU A 68 14.64 -20.13 -20.69
C GLU A 68 14.32 -19.08 -21.76
N THR A 69 13.05 -19.01 -22.19
CA THR A 69 12.55 -18.05 -23.19
C THR A 69 11.92 -16.79 -22.59
N ASN A 70 11.70 -16.76 -21.27
CA ASN A 70 11.21 -15.61 -20.53
C ASN A 70 11.88 -15.54 -19.14
N PRO A 71 13.19 -15.22 -19.10
CA PRO A 71 13.94 -15.14 -17.85
C PRO A 71 13.49 -13.93 -17.02
N ILE A 72 13.84 -13.93 -15.74
CA ILE A 72 13.75 -12.69 -14.92
C ILE A 72 14.90 -11.77 -15.36
N PHE A 73 14.58 -10.54 -15.77
CA PHE A 73 15.57 -9.56 -16.18
C PHE A 73 16.17 -8.87 -14.96
N LEU A 74 17.48 -9.01 -14.79
CA LEU A 74 18.29 -8.37 -13.76
C LEU A 74 19.06 -7.20 -14.36
N PHE A 75 18.98 -6.05 -13.70
CA PHE A 75 19.76 -4.85 -13.99
C PHE A 75 20.54 -4.47 -12.73
N ASN A 76 21.85 -4.26 -12.87
CA ASN A 76 22.69 -3.73 -11.80
C ASN A 76 22.76 -2.20 -11.90
N LYS A 77 22.09 -1.51 -10.97
CA LYS A 77 22.08 -0.04 -10.91
C LYS A 77 23.48 0.56 -10.85
N GLU A 78 24.44 -0.09 -10.18
CA GLU A 78 25.81 0.43 -10.07
C GLU A 78 26.54 0.38 -11.40
N VAL A 79 26.47 -0.74 -12.12
CA VAL A 79 27.13 -0.88 -13.43
C VAL A 79 26.57 0.13 -14.42
N VAL A 80 25.24 0.33 -14.43
CA VAL A 80 24.59 1.32 -15.30
C VAL A 80 25.07 2.75 -15.03
N GLU A 81 25.47 3.08 -13.79
CA GLU A 81 25.97 4.41 -13.43
C GLU A 81 27.44 4.66 -13.85
N HIS A 82 28.18 3.65 -14.33
CA HIS A 82 29.55 3.83 -14.82
C HIS A 82 29.58 4.26 -16.30
N ASP A 83 30.55 5.08 -16.71
CA ASP A 83 30.70 5.55 -18.10
C ASP A 83 31.03 4.42 -19.10
N ASN A 84 31.80 3.44 -18.66
CA ASN A 84 32.28 2.35 -19.52
C ASN A 84 31.29 1.17 -19.53
N PRO A 85 30.85 0.68 -20.70
CA PRO A 85 29.94 -0.45 -20.78
C PRO A 85 30.65 -1.75 -20.33
N PRO A 86 29.93 -2.67 -19.65
CA PRO A 86 30.51 -3.94 -19.25
C PRO A 86 30.88 -4.79 -20.46
N SER A 87 32.01 -5.49 -20.37
CA SER A 87 32.40 -6.46 -21.39
C SER A 87 31.50 -7.70 -21.33
N PRO A 88 31.00 -8.21 -22.48
CA PRO A 88 30.18 -9.42 -22.49
C PRO A 88 31.00 -10.65 -22.09
N VAL A 89 30.35 -11.55 -21.36
CA VAL A 89 30.94 -12.83 -20.96
C VAL A 89 30.96 -13.78 -22.16
N VAL A 90 32.15 -14.07 -22.66
CA VAL A 90 32.37 -14.97 -23.81
C VAL A 90 33.22 -16.16 -23.37
N ASN A 91 32.87 -17.36 -23.86
CA ASN A 91 33.67 -18.56 -23.61
C ASN A 91 34.99 -18.48 -24.41
N ASN A 92 36.13 -18.48 -23.72
CA ASN A 92 37.45 -18.54 -24.36
C ASN A 92 37.70 -19.93 -24.96
N ILE A 93 37.59 -20.05 -26.28
CA ILE A 93 38.00 -21.22 -27.06
C ILE A 93 39.44 -20.98 -27.53
N ASN A 94 40.38 -21.88 -27.22
CA ASN A 94 41.79 -21.70 -27.57
C ASN A 94 42.09 -22.10 -29.04
N ASP A 95 41.88 -21.16 -29.96
CA ASP A 95 42.22 -21.35 -31.38
C ASP A 95 43.72 -21.29 -31.68
N ALA A 96 44.53 -20.69 -30.80
CA ALA A 96 45.96 -20.52 -31.04
C ALA A 96 46.65 -21.89 -31.11
N ASP A 97 46.36 -22.76 -30.13
CA ASP A 97 46.88 -24.12 -30.08
C ASP A 97 46.44 -24.96 -31.29
N MET A 98 45.19 -24.84 -31.72
CA MET A 98 44.72 -25.56 -32.92
C MET A 98 45.38 -25.05 -34.19
N LYS A 99 45.56 -23.74 -34.35
CA LYS A 99 46.28 -23.15 -35.50
C LYS A 99 47.74 -23.61 -35.54
N VAL A 100 48.38 -23.87 -34.40
CA VAL A 100 49.72 -24.50 -34.35
C VAL A 100 49.66 -25.98 -34.76
N ARG A 101 48.70 -26.76 -34.24
CA ARG A 101 48.56 -28.19 -34.54
C ARG A 101 48.15 -28.49 -35.98
N ILE A 102 47.35 -27.62 -36.60
CA ILE A 102 47.07 -27.65 -38.04
C ILE A 102 48.38 -27.52 -38.83
N LYS A 103 49.20 -26.53 -38.51
CA LYS A 103 50.50 -26.29 -39.18
C LYS A 103 51.46 -27.48 -39.02
N SER A 104 51.54 -28.09 -37.83
CA SER A 104 52.41 -29.26 -37.63
C SER A 104 51.97 -30.48 -38.45
N CYS A 105 50.66 -30.71 -38.62
CA CYS A 105 50.14 -31.85 -39.39
C CYS A 105 50.34 -31.75 -40.91
N PHE A 106 50.56 -30.54 -41.44
CA PHE A 106 50.97 -30.35 -42.84
C PHE A 106 52.42 -30.79 -43.07
N ASN A 107 53.31 -30.66 -42.07
CA ASN A 107 54.74 -30.94 -42.19
C ASN A 107 55.13 -32.40 -41.88
N MET A 108 54.17 -33.32 -41.82
CA MET A 108 54.41 -34.73 -41.50
C MET A 108 54.72 -35.56 -42.76
N GLU A 109 55.80 -36.33 -42.71
CA GLU A 109 56.16 -37.31 -43.74
C GLU A 109 55.09 -38.39 -43.96
N PRO A 110 54.93 -38.99 -45.16
CA PRO A 110 53.93 -40.02 -45.42
C PRO A 110 54.11 -41.28 -44.54
N SER A 111 53.14 -41.56 -43.68
CA SER A 111 53.15 -42.75 -42.81
C SER A 111 51.74 -43.11 -42.30
N ILE A 112 51.58 -44.33 -41.77
CA ILE A 112 50.34 -44.75 -41.09
C ILE A 112 50.02 -43.87 -39.86
N ASN A 113 51.06 -43.37 -39.19
CA ASN A 113 50.93 -42.44 -38.07
C ASN A 113 50.44 -41.07 -38.56
N THR A 114 50.87 -40.62 -39.73
CA THR A 114 50.41 -39.36 -40.35
C THR A 114 48.93 -39.41 -40.74
N VAL A 115 48.47 -40.54 -41.30
CA VAL A 115 47.04 -40.79 -41.55
C VAL A 115 46.24 -40.76 -40.24
N THR A 116 46.78 -41.35 -39.17
CA THR A 116 46.17 -41.37 -37.83
C THR A 116 46.09 -39.97 -37.21
N SER A 117 47.20 -39.24 -37.11
CA SER A 117 47.24 -37.90 -36.50
C SER A 117 46.40 -36.88 -37.27
N ARG A 118 46.31 -36.98 -38.60
CA ARG A 118 45.42 -36.12 -39.41
C ARG A 118 43.94 -36.44 -39.18
N ALA A 119 43.58 -37.71 -38.97
CA ALA A 119 42.22 -38.09 -38.62
C ALA A 119 41.82 -37.65 -37.20
N GLU A 120 42.71 -37.82 -36.22
CA GLU A 120 42.53 -37.32 -34.86
C GLU A 120 42.39 -35.78 -34.83
N LEU A 121 43.20 -35.07 -35.61
CA LEU A 121 43.08 -33.62 -35.77
C LEU A 121 41.72 -33.24 -36.37
N ALA A 122 41.28 -33.90 -37.44
CA ALA A 122 39.98 -33.61 -38.08
C ALA A 122 38.80 -33.83 -37.10
N GLN A 123 38.83 -34.89 -36.29
CA GLN A 123 37.83 -35.12 -35.24
C GLN A 123 37.84 -34.02 -34.18
N GLN A 124 39.03 -33.59 -33.73
CA GLN A 124 39.15 -32.56 -32.68
C GLN A 124 38.75 -31.18 -33.21
N LEU A 125 39.06 -30.84 -34.46
CA LEU A 125 38.57 -29.63 -35.12
C LEU A 125 37.04 -29.63 -35.23
N TYR A 126 36.41 -30.79 -35.48
CA TYR A 126 34.96 -30.92 -35.46
C TYR A 126 34.35 -30.70 -34.06
N VAL A 127 34.92 -31.30 -33.01
CA VAL A 127 34.46 -31.08 -31.62
C VAL A 127 34.58 -29.61 -31.22
N ILE A 128 35.68 -28.95 -31.59
CA ILE A 128 35.86 -27.51 -31.31
C ILE A 128 34.90 -26.67 -32.19
N ALA A 129 34.65 -27.05 -33.44
CA ALA A 129 33.65 -26.40 -34.30
C ALA A 129 32.23 -26.46 -33.71
N GLN A 130 31.83 -27.56 -33.07
CA GLN A 130 30.57 -27.62 -32.31
C GLN A 130 30.53 -26.57 -31.19
N ALA A 131 31.63 -26.38 -30.44
CA ALA A 131 31.72 -25.37 -29.40
C ALA A 131 31.67 -23.93 -29.96
N HIS A 132 32.30 -23.65 -31.11
CA HIS A 132 32.15 -22.38 -31.82
C HIS A 132 30.70 -22.13 -32.25
N LEU A 133 30.02 -23.14 -32.81
CA LEU A 133 28.62 -23.04 -33.21
C LEU A 133 27.70 -22.73 -32.02
N GLN A 134 27.84 -23.45 -30.91
CA GLN A 134 27.10 -23.20 -29.68
C GLN A 134 27.38 -21.80 -29.11
N CYS A 135 28.63 -21.33 -29.22
CA CYS A 135 28.99 -19.95 -28.84
C CYS A 135 28.25 -18.92 -29.71
N CYS A 136 28.19 -19.11 -31.03
CA CYS A 136 27.43 -18.25 -31.95
C CYS A 136 25.93 -18.26 -31.64
N GLU A 137 25.32 -19.44 -31.41
CA GLU A 137 23.91 -19.57 -31.03
C GLU A 137 23.60 -18.78 -29.74
N LYS A 138 24.42 -18.99 -28.70
CA LYS A 138 24.28 -18.28 -27.43
C LYS A 138 24.44 -16.76 -27.59
N LEU A 139 25.46 -16.30 -28.30
CA LEU A 139 25.71 -14.86 -28.51
C LEU A 139 24.58 -14.14 -29.24
N ILE A 140 23.85 -14.85 -30.11
CA ILE A 140 22.67 -14.33 -30.81
C ILE A 140 21.45 -14.36 -29.89
N GLN A 141 21.21 -15.47 -29.19
CA GLN A 141 20.12 -15.58 -28.21
C GLN A 141 20.23 -14.53 -27.09
N ASP A 142 21.44 -14.32 -26.55
CA ASP A 142 21.69 -13.32 -25.52
C ASP A 142 21.49 -11.87 -26.06
N GLN A 143 21.54 -11.62 -27.37
CA GLN A 143 21.17 -10.32 -27.96
C GLN A 143 19.65 -10.16 -28.07
N HIS A 144 18.92 -11.24 -28.41
CA HIS A 144 17.46 -11.24 -28.37
C HIS A 144 16.93 -10.99 -26.95
N LEU A 145 17.51 -11.66 -25.93
CA LEU A 145 17.15 -11.46 -24.53
C LEU A 145 17.52 -10.05 -24.02
N GLN A 146 18.64 -9.46 -24.44
CA GLN A 146 18.95 -8.05 -24.14
C GLN A 146 17.91 -7.09 -24.73
N HIS A 147 17.47 -7.32 -25.96
CA HIS A 147 16.40 -6.51 -26.57
C HIS A 147 15.06 -6.66 -25.84
N GLN A 148 14.71 -7.88 -25.42
CA GLN A 148 13.50 -8.15 -24.63
C GLN A 148 13.55 -7.51 -23.24
N GLY A 149 14.71 -7.55 -22.57
CA GLY A 149 14.95 -6.86 -21.31
C GLY A 149 14.86 -5.34 -21.46
N TRP A 150 15.35 -4.77 -22.56
CA TRP A 150 15.17 -3.36 -22.88
C TRP A 150 13.69 -2.99 -23.10
N ALA A 151 12.94 -3.81 -23.83
CA ALA A 151 11.50 -3.60 -24.01
C ALA A 151 10.72 -3.66 -22.68
N ALA A 152 11.16 -4.51 -21.72
CA ALA A 152 10.61 -4.53 -20.37
C ALA A 152 10.89 -3.22 -19.60
N VAL A 153 12.10 -2.64 -19.71
CA VAL A 153 12.42 -1.34 -19.10
C VAL A 153 11.55 -0.22 -19.68
N LEU A 154 11.34 -0.19 -20.99
CA LEU A 154 10.47 0.81 -21.63
C LEU A 154 9.03 0.70 -21.14
N ALA A 155 8.45 -0.51 -21.12
CA ALA A 155 7.10 -0.73 -20.62
C ALA A 155 6.97 -0.31 -19.14
N ASN A 156 7.97 -0.62 -18.31
CA ASN A 156 8.01 -0.22 -16.90
C ASN A 156 8.01 1.32 -16.74
N ILE A 157 8.83 2.03 -17.52
CA ILE A 157 8.86 3.51 -17.51
C ILE A 157 7.53 4.10 -17.97
N GLU A 158 6.91 3.55 -19.02
CA GLU A 158 5.61 4.01 -19.50
C GLU A 158 4.49 3.81 -18.46
N ASP A 159 4.49 2.71 -17.72
CA ASP A 159 3.50 2.45 -16.67
C ASP A 159 3.74 3.29 -15.40
N LEU A 160 4.99 3.45 -14.97
CA LEU A 160 5.36 4.39 -13.90
C LEU A 160 4.96 5.83 -14.27
N TRP A 161 5.15 6.23 -15.52
CA TRP A 161 4.77 7.55 -16.02
C TRP A 161 3.25 7.77 -15.97
N LYS A 162 2.44 6.81 -16.43
CA LYS A 162 0.96 6.86 -16.31
C LYS A 162 0.51 7.02 -14.85
N VAL A 163 1.10 6.27 -13.92
CA VAL A 163 0.78 6.36 -12.48
C VAL A 163 1.11 7.75 -11.92
N VAL A 164 2.21 8.37 -12.33
CA VAL A 164 2.58 9.73 -11.90
C VAL A 164 1.67 10.79 -12.55
N LEU A 165 1.33 10.66 -13.84
CA LEU A 165 0.38 11.56 -14.50
C LEU A 165 -0.97 11.60 -13.78
N ASN A 166 -1.58 10.45 -13.49
CA ASN A 166 -2.85 10.37 -12.77
C ASN A 166 -2.78 11.05 -11.38
N LYS A 167 -1.64 10.96 -10.67
CA LYS A 167 -1.42 11.66 -9.39
C LYS A 167 -1.25 13.16 -9.53
N LEU A 168 -0.72 13.63 -10.66
CA LEU A 168 -0.53 15.05 -10.95
C LEU A 168 -1.84 15.70 -11.40
N GLU A 169 -2.70 15.00 -12.15
CA GLU A 169 -4.04 15.48 -12.52
C GLU A 169 -4.96 15.66 -11.30
N MET A 170 -4.86 14.76 -10.31
CA MET A 170 -5.57 14.91 -9.04
C MET A 170 -5.09 16.12 -8.20
N LEU A 171 -3.88 16.65 -8.45
CA LEU A 171 -3.27 17.68 -7.61
C LEU A 171 -4.00 19.03 -7.72
N ASP A 172 -4.33 19.45 -8.94
CA ASP A 172 -5.09 20.69 -9.17
C ASP A 172 -6.50 20.60 -8.58
N THR A 173 -7.11 19.40 -8.62
CA THR A 173 -8.43 19.15 -8.03
C THR A 173 -8.40 19.32 -6.51
N GLU A 174 -7.37 18.81 -5.81
CA GLU A 174 -7.25 19.00 -4.36
C GLU A 174 -6.87 20.44 -3.98
N TYR A 175 -6.04 21.12 -4.78
CA TYR A 175 -5.72 22.54 -4.55
C TYR A 175 -6.95 23.45 -4.74
N ALA A 176 -7.77 23.20 -5.77
CA ALA A 176 -9.01 23.96 -6.00
C ALA A 176 -9.95 23.89 -4.78
N LYS A 177 -10.17 22.70 -4.19
CA LYS A 177 -10.98 22.54 -2.96
C LYS A 177 -10.40 23.24 -1.74
N PHE A 178 -9.08 23.40 -1.67
CA PHE A 178 -8.44 24.19 -0.61
C PHE A 178 -8.72 25.69 -0.83
N LYS A 179 -8.54 26.16 -2.07
CA LYS A 179 -8.75 27.57 -2.45
C LYS A 179 -10.22 28.02 -2.36
N GLU A 180 -11.19 27.15 -2.67
CA GLU A 180 -12.63 27.43 -2.47
C GLU A 180 -12.98 27.76 -1.01
N ARG A 181 -12.18 27.31 -0.05
CA ARG A 181 -12.39 27.49 1.39
C ARG A 181 -11.51 28.58 2.00
N GLU A 182 -10.69 29.27 1.20
CA GLU A 182 -9.75 30.33 1.60
C GLU A 182 -10.38 31.36 2.55
N GLN A 183 -11.50 31.97 2.15
CA GLN A 183 -12.22 32.97 2.98
C GLN A 183 -12.75 32.41 4.31
N VAL A 184 -13.02 31.11 4.41
CA VAL A 184 -13.46 30.46 5.65
C VAL A 184 -12.26 30.26 6.59
N TYR A 185 -11.08 29.98 6.02
CA TYR A 185 -9.84 29.82 6.77
C TYR A 185 -9.37 31.17 7.35
N ASP A 186 -9.43 32.25 6.57
CA ASP A 186 -9.12 33.60 7.03
C ASP A 186 -10.02 34.00 8.22
N GLN A 187 -11.34 33.83 8.06
CA GLN A 187 -12.31 34.11 9.13
C GLN A 187 -12.15 33.23 10.38
N SER A 188 -11.59 32.03 10.24
CA SER A 188 -11.24 31.16 11.37
C SER A 188 -10.00 31.71 12.07
N ILE A 189 -8.95 32.04 11.32
CA ILE A 189 -7.70 32.60 11.88
C ILE A 189 -7.96 33.94 12.59
N ASP A 190 -8.77 34.84 12.01
CA ASP A 190 -9.10 36.16 12.59
C ASP A 190 -9.81 36.06 13.96
N ARG A 191 -10.64 35.03 14.17
CA ARG A 191 -11.40 34.83 15.42
C ARG A 191 -10.58 34.19 16.53
N LEU A 192 -9.46 33.55 16.18
CA LEU A 192 -8.67 32.69 17.03
C LEU A 192 -8.18 33.40 18.31
N GLU A 193 -7.74 34.66 18.20
CA GLU A 193 -7.33 35.48 19.34
C GLU A 193 -8.48 35.69 20.33
N THR A 194 -9.67 36.03 19.83
CA THR A 194 -10.86 36.27 20.65
C THR A 194 -11.30 35.01 21.38
N ASP A 195 -11.23 33.84 20.73
CA ASP A 195 -11.58 32.57 21.36
C ASP A 195 -10.53 32.11 22.38
N LEU A 196 -9.25 32.40 22.18
CA LEU A 196 -8.20 32.17 23.19
C LEU A 196 -8.37 33.09 24.41
N GLU A 197 -8.75 34.36 24.23
CA GLU A 197 -9.15 35.26 25.32
C GLU A 197 -10.38 34.74 26.11
N ILE A 198 -11.36 34.15 25.42
CA ILE A 198 -12.54 33.55 26.07
C ILE A 198 -12.12 32.30 26.86
N LEU A 199 -11.32 31.41 26.27
CA LEU A 199 -10.89 30.15 26.90
C LEU A 199 -9.98 30.36 28.11
N THR A 200 -9.13 31.38 28.10
CA THR A 200 -8.27 31.76 29.26
C THR A 200 -9.08 32.37 30.40
N ARG A 201 -10.22 33.00 30.09
CA ARG A 201 -11.15 33.53 31.11
C ARG A 201 -12.16 32.49 31.62
N MET A 202 -12.41 31.41 30.88
CA MET A 202 -13.36 30.36 31.27
C MET A 202 -12.80 29.49 32.40
N PRO A 203 -13.43 29.45 33.60
CA PRO A 203 -12.94 28.61 34.69
C PRO A 203 -13.30 27.13 34.46
N LEU A 204 -12.34 26.23 34.72
CA LEU A 204 -12.60 24.81 34.84
C LEU A 204 -13.28 24.54 36.19
N LEU A 205 -14.49 23.97 36.18
CA LEU A 205 -15.22 23.72 37.43
C LEU A 205 -14.45 22.73 38.33
N PRO A 206 -14.39 22.93 39.67
CA PRO A 206 -13.61 22.07 40.57
C PRO A 206 -13.95 20.58 40.50
N SER A 207 -15.21 20.23 40.23
CA SER A 207 -15.67 18.85 40.07
C SER A 207 -15.23 18.19 38.75
N LEU A 208 -14.62 18.95 37.83
CA LEU A 208 -14.01 18.48 36.58
C LEU A 208 -12.46 18.40 36.66
N ILE A 209 -11.85 18.87 37.75
CA ILE A 209 -10.39 18.84 37.92
C ILE A 209 -9.93 17.42 38.28
N GLU A 210 -9.20 16.79 37.36
CA GLU A 210 -8.57 15.49 37.60
C GLU A 210 -7.60 15.53 38.81
N PRO A 211 -7.46 14.45 39.59
CA PRO A 211 -6.50 14.38 40.70
C PRO A 211 -5.06 14.75 40.33
N SER A 212 -4.67 14.49 39.08
CA SER A 212 -3.37 14.82 38.49
C SER A 212 -3.09 16.32 38.33
N LEU A 213 -4.13 17.17 38.43
CA LEU A 213 -4.06 18.62 38.25
C LEU A 213 -4.35 19.40 39.54
N GLN A 214 -4.76 18.73 40.63
CA GLN A 214 -5.14 19.38 41.90
C GLN A 214 -3.98 20.16 42.56
N ASP A 215 -2.74 19.71 42.37
CA ASP A 215 -1.54 20.40 42.89
C ASP A 215 -1.18 21.69 42.12
N LYS A 216 -1.81 21.98 40.98
CA LYS A 216 -1.45 23.12 40.11
C LYS A 216 -2.21 24.42 40.40
N GLY A 217 -3.08 24.44 41.41
CA GLY A 217 -3.85 25.61 41.83
C GLY A 217 -5.36 25.37 41.80
N LYS A 218 -6.14 26.30 42.37
CA LYS A 218 -7.61 26.21 42.43
C LYS A 218 -8.31 26.86 41.24
N ASP A 219 -7.63 27.76 40.55
CA ASP A 219 -8.19 28.64 39.52
C ASP A 219 -7.63 28.28 38.13
N LEU A 220 -7.78 27.02 37.70
CA LEU A 220 -7.43 26.61 36.33
C LEU A 220 -8.45 27.14 35.33
N SER A 221 -7.98 27.73 34.23
CA SER A 221 -8.84 28.01 33.08
C SER A 221 -9.03 26.78 32.18
N LEU A 222 -10.01 26.86 31.28
CA LEU A 222 -10.20 25.87 30.24
C LEU A 222 -9.03 25.86 29.25
N ALA A 223 -8.44 27.03 28.94
CA ALA A 223 -7.21 27.12 28.15
C ALA A 223 -6.03 26.40 28.83
N ASP A 224 -5.85 26.52 30.16
CA ASP A 224 -4.79 25.81 30.88
C ASP A 224 -4.97 24.30 30.77
N TRP A 225 -6.20 23.80 30.96
CA TRP A 225 -6.52 22.38 30.81
C TRP A 225 -6.23 21.87 29.40
N ILE A 226 -6.63 22.62 28.36
CA ILE A 226 -6.30 22.29 26.96
C ILE A 226 -4.78 22.28 26.78
N GLY A 227 -4.05 23.30 27.25
CA GLY A 227 -2.60 23.38 27.13
C GLY A 227 -1.83 22.30 27.90
N PHE A 228 -2.41 21.74 28.98
CA PHE A 228 -1.85 20.58 29.68
C PHE A 228 -2.13 19.25 28.98
N LYS A 229 -3.27 19.10 28.31
CA LYS A 229 -3.65 17.87 27.59
C LYS A 229 -3.14 17.84 26.14
N TRP A 230 -2.96 19.01 25.53
CA TRP A 230 -2.55 19.23 24.15
C TRP A 230 -1.53 20.37 24.11
N SER A 231 -0.25 20.00 24.18
CA SER A 231 0.90 20.92 24.27
C SER A 231 0.93 21.97 23.16
N ASN A 232 0.44 21.62 21.97
CA ASN A 232 0.52 22.42 20.77
C ASN A 232 -0.40 23.65 20.82
N LEU A 233 -1.20 23.86 21.88
CA LEU A 233 -1.95 25.10 22.10
C LEU A 233 -1.01 26.33 22.09
N LYS A 234 0.25 26.15 22.52
CA LYS A 234 1.29 27.18 22.48
C LYS A 234 1.80 27.50 21.07
N ASP A 235 1.67 26.55 20.15
CA ASP A 235 2.13 26.66 18.77
C ASP A 235 1.03 27.13 17.81
N VAL A 236 -0.17 27.45 18.33
CA VAL A 236 -1.36 27.81 17.53
C VAL A 236 -1.12 29.02 16.64
N HIS A 237 -0.42 30.06 17.09
CA HIS A 237 -0.04 31.19 16.23
C HIS A 237 0.95 30.79 15.13
N THR A 238 1.88 29.86 15.42
CA THR A 238 2.79 29.30 14.40
C THR A 238 2.04 28.44 13.38
N MET A 239 1.00 27.72 13.82
CA MET A 239 0.08 27.00 12.93
C MET A 239 -0.70 27.97 12.03
N ALA A 240 -1.24 29.06 12.58
CA ALA A 240 -1.97 30.07 11.82
C ALA A 240 -1.08 30.76 10.77
N ASN A 241 0.11 31.22 11.18
CA ASN A 241 1.10 31.79 10.26
C ASN A 241 1.50 30.79 9.16
N SER A 242 1.59 29.48 9.47
CA SER A 242 1.88 28.46 8.46
C SER A 242 0.78 28.33 7.39
N VAL A 243 -0.49 28.58 7.75
CA VAL A 243 -1.63 28.56 6.81
C VAL A 243 -1.58 29.80 5.92
N LEU A 244 -1.40 31.00 6.52
CA LEU A 244 -1.25 32.27 5.79
C LEU A 244 -0.06 32.24 4.80
N GLU A 245 1.11 31.79 5.26
CA GLU A 245 2.28 31.58 4.40
C GLU A 245 2.02 30.58 3.27
N PHE A 246 1.16 29.57 3.49
CA PHE A 246 0.80 28.60 2.46
C PHE A 246 -0.18 29.17 1.43
N GLN A 247 -1.15 29.99 1.86
CA GLN A 247 -2.05 30.72 0.95
C GLN A 247 -1.29 31.69 0.04
N HIS A 248 -0.23 32.33 0.56
CA HIS A 248 0.64 33.21 -0.23
C HIS A 248 1.64 32.47 -1.15
N LYS A 249 1.77 31.14 -1.08
CA LYS A 249 2.64 30.40 -2.01
C LYS A 249 1.96 30.26 -3.38
N SER A 250 2.69 30.64 -4.42
CA SER A 250 2.22 30.50 -5.81
C SER A 250 2.13 29.03 -6.22
N HIS A 251 0.91 28.48 -6.19
CA HIS A 251 0.60 27.19 -6.81
C HIS A 251 0.93 27.19 -8.31
N ASP A 252 0.70 28.32 -8.99
CA ASP A 252 0.97 28.46 -10.42
C ASP A 252 2.46 28.35 -10.75
N GLU A 253 3.35 28.89 -9.92
CA GLU A 253 4.82 28.70 -10.06
C GLU A 253 5.23 27.25 -9.78
N PHE A 254 4.65 26.62 -8.75
CA PHE A 254 4.89 25.21 -8.46
C PHE A 254 4.45 24.32 -9.64
N MET A 255 3.26 24.56 -10.18
CA MET A 255 2.71 23.82 -11.31
C MET A 255 3.47 24.09 -12.61
N ALA A 256 3.96 25.32 -12.85
CA ALA A 256 4.84 25.61 -13.97
C ALA A 256 6.15 24.80 -13.89
N GLY A 257 6.71 24.64 -12.68
CA GLY A 257 7.87 23.77 -12.44
C GLY A 257 7.57 22.29 -12.68
N ILE A 258 6.41 21.81 -12.23
CA ILE A 258 5.92 20.45 -12.53
C ILE A 258 5.74 20.25 -14.04
N ASP A 259 5.16 21.20 -14.76
CA ASP A 259 4.91 21.10 -16.20
C ASP A 259 6.18 21.18 -17.05
N HIS A 260 7.21 21.89 -16.58
CA HIS A 260 8.55 21.85 -17.17
C HIS A 260 9.14 20.43 -17.07
N ASP A 261 9.12 19.83 -15.87
CA ASP A 261 9.59 18.46 -15.65
C ASP A 261 8.76 17.43 -16.45
N LYS A 262 7.42 17.59 -16.50
CA LYS A 262 6.53 16.74 -17.33
C LYS A 262 6.95 16.79 -18.80
N LYS A 263 7.21 17.97 -19.36
CA LYS A 263 7.66 18.14 -20.75
C LYS A 263 9.02 17.47 -21.00
N THR A 264 9.96 17.62 -20.07
CA THR A 264 11.27 16.96 -20.15
C THR A 264 11.15 15.43 -20.17
N VAL A 265 10.35 14.84 -19.28
CA VAL A 265 10.07 13.39 -19.26
C VAL A 265 9.36 12.94 -20.54
N LEU A 266 8.33 13.67 -20.98
CA LEU A 266 7.54 13.33 -22.18
C LEU A 266 8.39 13.37 -23.46
N ASN A 267 9.25 14.37 -23.61
CA ASN A 267 10.19 14.47 -24.72
C ASN A 267 11.22 13.34 -24.69
N GLY A 268 11.69 12.95 -23.51
CA GLY A 268 12.56 11.80 -23.32
C GLY A 268 11.90 10.49 -23.77
N ILE A 269 10.72 10.16 -23.23
CA ILE A 269 9.98 8.92 -23.52
C ILE A 269 9.58 8.83 -25.01
N ASN A 270 9.22 9.95 -25.63
CA ASN A 270 8.86 10.00 -27.05
C ASN A 270 10.05 10.05 -28.01
N SER A 271 11.30 10.04 -27.52
CA SER A 271 12.49 10.00 -28.38
C SER A 271 12.56 8.70 -29.18
N LYS A 272 12.55 8.83 -30.52
CA LYS A 272 12.64 7.69 -31.45
C LYS A 272 13.92 6.88 -31.27
N GLU A 273 15.04 7.54 -31.00
CA GLU A 273 16.34 6.88 -30.79
C GLU A 273 16.31 5.92 -29.59
N ILE A 274 15.55 6.27 -28.56
CA ILE A 274 15.42 5.44 -27.36
C ILE A 274 14.43 4.30 -27.60
N ARG A 275 13.24 4.61 -28.14
CA ARG A 275 12.17 3.62 -28.38
C ARG A 275 12.56 2.54 -29.39
N GLU A 276 13.29 2.91 -30.44
CA GLU A 276 13.67 2.00 -31.52
C GLU A 276 15.19 1.87 -31.63
N ILE A 277 15.69 0.65 -31.65
CA ILE A 277 17.08 0.38 -32.03
C ILE A 277 17.14 0.35 -33.56
N SER A 278 17.51 1.47 -34.17
CA SER A 278 17.57 1.62 -35.63
C SER A 278 18.42 0.53 -36.29
N GLY A 279 17.89 -0.11 -37.33
CA GLY A 279 18.58 -1.19 -38.05
C GLY A 279 18.65 -2.54 -37.33
N LEU A 280 18.07 -2.70 -36.14
CA LEU A 280 18.11 -3.95 -35.37
C LEU A 280 17.61 -5.16 -36.18
N GLN A 281 16.52 -5.02 -36.95
CA GLN A 281 15.99 -6.11 -37.76
C GLN A 281 17.02 -6.60 -38.81
N ASN A 282 17.66 -5.68 -39.53
CA ASN A 282 18.69 -6.00 -40.52
C ASN A 282 19.91 -6.66 -39.86
N ARG A 283 20.29 -6.17 -38.67
CA ARG A 283 21.38 -6.73 -37.85
C ARG A 283 21.08 -8.16 -37.39
N LEU A 284 19.88 -8.41 -36.84
CA LEU A 284 19.46 -9.75 -36.43
C LEU A 284 19.33 -10.70 -37.63
N GLN A 285 18.86 -10.21 -38.79
CA GLN A 285 18.84 -10.99 -40.03
C GLN A 285 20.27 -11.36 -40.50
N MET A 286 21.22 -10.43 -40.44
CA MET A 286 22.64 -10.69 -40.74
C MET A 286 23.24 -11.75 -39.81
N LEU A 287 23.01 -11.63 -38.50
CA LEU A 287 23.46 -12.59 -37.49
C LEU A 287 22.86 -13.99 -37.71
N ASN A 288 21.57 -14.08 -38.04
CA ASN A 288 20.93 -15.35 -38.42
C ASN A 288 21.52 -15.94 -39.72
N GLY A 289 21.92 -15.10 -40.67
CA GLY A 289 22.67 -15.52 -41.86
C GLY A 289 24.04 -16.12 -41.51
N PHE A 290 24.80 -15.48 -40.61
CA PHE A 290 26.05 -16.03 -40.08
C PHE A 290 25.83 -17.36 -39.33
N LEU A 291 24.77 -17.47 -38.52
CA LEU A 291 24.44 -18.70 -37.81
C LEU A 291 24.10 -19.85 -38.77
N SER A 292 23.29 -19.60 -39.80
CA SER A 292 22.97 -20.58 -40.83
C SER A 292 24.24 -21.09 -41.54
N LYS A 293 25.16 -20.17 -41.86
CA LYS A 293 26.47 -20.51 -42.44
C LYS A 293 27.35 -21.32 -41.47
N ALA A 294 27.39 -20.97 -40.19
CA ALA A 294 28.12 -21.72 -39.16
C ALA A 294 27.58 -23.15 -38.99
N LYS A 295 26.24 -23.34 -39.03
CA LYS A 295 25.61 -24.67 -39.03
C LYS A 295 26.04 -25.50 -40.23
N LYS A 296 26.04 -24.90 -41.42
CA LYS A 296 26.49 -25.57 -42.65
C LYS A 296 27.97 -25.98 -42.57
N LEU A 297 28.86 -25.07 -42.17
CA LEU A 297 30.30 -25.37 -42.02
C LEU A 297 30.55 -26.48 -40.99
N THR A 298 29.82 -26.48 -39.87
CA THR A 298 29.94 -27.51 -38.84
C THR A 298 29.45 -28.88 -39.34
N ALA A 299 28.41 -28.93 -40.17
CA ALA A 299 27.95 -30.16 -40.82
C ALA A 299 28.98 -30.68 -41.85
N GLU A 300 29.51 -29.83 -42.72
CA GLU A 300 30.55 -30.19 -43.68
C GLU A 300 31.83 -30.69 -42.95
N LEU A 301 32.23 -30.07 -41.84
CA LEU A 301 33.35 -30.53 -41.00
C LEU A 301 33.11 -31.92 -40.38
N ASN A 302 31.86 -32.28 -40.06
CA ASN A 302 31.49 -33.62 -39.60
C ASN A 302 31.74 -34.67 -40.69
N GLU A 303 31.29 -34.39 -41.93
CA GLU A 303 31.48 -35.26 -43.09
C GLU A 303 32.96 -35.52 -43.36
N PHE A 304 33.80 -34.47 -43.30
CA PHE A 304 35.25 -34.64 -43.39
C PHE A 304 35.80 -35.48 -42.23
N ALA A 305 35.47 -35.18 -40.97
CA ALA A 305 35.96 -35.94 -39.81
C ALA A 305 35.62 -37.44 -39.90
N GLN A 306 34.41 -37.78 -40.38
CA GLN A 306 33.98 -39.16 -40.64
C GLN A 306 34.78 -39.80 -41.78
N ALA A 307 35.00 -39.09 -42.89
CA ALA A 307 35.80 -39.58 -44.02
C ALA A 307 37.26 -39.83 -43.63
N PHE A 308 37.87 -38.92 -42.87
CA PHE A 308 39.21 -39.09 -42.31
C PHE A 308 39.30 -40.33 -41.40
N HIS A 309 38.33 -40.51 -40.49
CA HIS A 309 38.28 -41.66 -39.59
C HIS A 309 38.08 -42.99 -40.33
N HIS A 310 37.20 -43.02 -41.34
CA HIS A 310 37.00 -44.20 -42.18
C HIS A 310 38.28 -44.57 -42.96
N ASN A 311 38.99 -43.57 -43.49
CA ASN A 311 40.27 -43.77 -44.15
C ASN A 311 41.36 -44.29 -43.19
N GLN A 312 41.41 -43.79 -41.95
CA GLN A 312 42.29 -44.29 -40.88
C GLN A 312 42.02 -45.77 -40.57
N ILE A 313 40.76 -46.16 -40.38
CA ILE A 313 40.37 -47.57 -40.14
C ILE A 313 40.81 -48.44 -41.31
N ARG A 314 40.54 -48.03 -42.55
CA ARG A 314 40.92 -48.80 -43.75
C ARG A 314 42.43 -48.96 -43.89
N ALA A 315 43.21 -47.90 -43.66
CA ALA A 315 44.67 -47.98 -43.72
C ALA A 315 45.24 -48.96 -42.66
N ASN A 316 44.69 -48.92 -41.43
CA ASN A 316 45.10 -49.82 -40.34
C ASN A 316 44.74 -51.29 -40.57
N VAL A 317 43.66 -51.57 -41.31
CA VAL A 317 43.22 -52.93 -41.69
C VAL A 317 43.99 -53.46 -42.89
N VAL A 318 44.17 -52.67 -43.95
CA VAL A 318 44.77 -53.14 -45.21
C VAL A 318 46.30 -53.24 -45.11
N ARG A 319 46.96 -52.31 -44.41
CA ARG A 319 48.43 -52.25 -44.18
C ARG A 319 49.30 -52.33 -45.44
N ASP A 320 48.75 -51.98 -46.60
CA ASP A 320 49.52 -51.82 -47.82
C ASP A 320 50.28 -50.49 -47.79
N ASN A 321 51.61 -50.56 -47.77
CA ASN A 321 52.46 -49.38 -47.70
C ASN A 321 52.56 -48.64 -49.05
N SER A 322 52.19 -49.28 -50.18
CA SER A 322 52.29 -48.67 -51.51
C SER A 322 51.28 -47.54 -51.74
N ILE A 323 50.11 -47.62 -51.10
CA ILE A 323 49.03 -46.62 -51.21
C ILE A 323 49.17 -45.44 -50.24
N LEU A 324 50.08 -45.52 -49.25
CA LEU A 324 50.22 -44.50 -48.21
C LEU A 324 50.65 -43.12 -48.74
N PRO A 325 51.56 -42.97 -49.74
CA PRO A 325 51.93 -41.65 -50.26
C PRO A 325 50.74 -40.90 -50.89
N ASP A 326 49.97 -41.58 -51.73
CA ASP A 326 48.79 -40.98 -52.39
C ASP A 326 47.65 -40.70 -51.42
N LEU A 327 47.42 -41.59 -50.44
CA LEU A 327 46.46 -41.34 -49.36
C LEU A 327 46.88 -40.14 -48.51
N CYS A 328 48.17 -40.02 -48.16
CA CYS A 328 48.69 -38.87 -47.42
C CYS A 328 48.55 -37.56 -48.21
N LYS A 329 48.80 -37.58 -49.53
CA LYS A 329 48.60 -36.41 -50.42
C LYS A 329 47.13 -36.01 -50.54
N THR A 330 46.24 -36.99 -50.58
CA THR A 330 44.78 -36.77 -50.55
C THR A 330 44.35 -36.17 -49.20
N HIS A 331 44.82 -36.74 -48.09
CA HIS A 331 44.59 -36.22 -46.73
C HIS A 331 45.10 -34.81 -46.54
N GLU A 332 46.27 -34.46 -47.09
CA GLU A 332 46.81 -33.10 -47.04
C GLU A 332 45.88 -32.10 -47.75
N THR A 333 45.40 -32.47 -48.93
CA THR A 333 44.46 -31.65 -49.72
C THR A 333 43.13 -31.48 -49.02
N GLN A 334 42.59 -32.56 -48.42
CA GLN A 334 41.36 -32.51 -47.62
C GLN A 334 41.54 -31.71 -46.33
N LEU A 335 42.68 -31.83 -45.66
CA LEU A 335 42.98 -31.10 -44.42
C LEU A 335 43.11 -29.59 -44.66
N ARG A 336 43.57 -29.18 -45.84
CA ARG A 336 43.55 -27.77 -46.28
C ARG A 336 42.12 -27.23 -46.33
N VAL A 337 41.19 -27.95 -46.98
CA VAL A 337 39.77 -27.58 -47.03
C VAL A 337 39.12 -27.56 -45.63
N VAL A 338 39.47 -28.52 -44.76
CA VAL A 338 39.02 -28.55 -43.35
C VAL A 338 39.54 -27.33 -42.57
N SER A 339 40.83 -26.99 -42.72
CA SER A 339 41.44 -25.81 -42.11
C SER A 339 40.77 -24.52 -42.56
N ASP A 340 40.51 -24.37 -43.86
CA ASP A 340 39.87 -23.16 -44.41
C ASP A 340 38.44 -22.98 -43.87
N LYS A 341 37.66 -24.07 -43.81
CA LYS A 341 36.31 -24.07 -43.20
C LYS A 341 36.33 -23.80 -41.70
N TYR A 342 37.31 -24.33 -40.98
CA TYR A 342 37.50 -24.06 -39.55
C TYR A 342 37.83 -22.58 -39.29
N ASN A 343 38.73 -21.99 -40.09
CA ASN A 343 39.05 -20.57 -39.97
C ASN A 343 37.83 -19.69 -40.31
N GLU A 344 37.06 -20.02 -41.34
CA GLU A 344 35.82 -19.30 -41.67
C GLU A 344 34.77 -19.36 -40.54
N LEU A 345 34.70 -20.47 -39.80
CA LEU A 345 33.86 -20.59 -38.61
C LEU A 345 34.37 -19.74 -37.44
N CYS A 346 35.69 -19.67 -37.24
CA CYS A 346 36.30 -18.76 -36.25
C CYS A 346 35.97 -17.30 -36.57
N ASP A 347 36.09 -16.88 -37.84
CA ASP A 347 35.77 -15.52 -38.29
C ASP A 347 34.29 -15.18 -38.05
N ILE A 348 33.38 -16.15 -38.25
CA ILE A 348 31.95 -15.98 -37.91
C ILE A 348 31.77 -15.76 -36.41
N ARG A 349 32.40 -16.58 -35.55
CA ARG A 349 32.35 -16.39 -34.09
C ARG A 349 32.87 -15.02 -33.69
N ASP A 350 34.01 -14.59 -34.24
CA ASP A 350 34.63 -13.32 -33.87
C ASP A 350 33.78 -12.12 -34.29
N ARG A 351 33.06 -12.21 -35.42
CA ARG A 351 32.02 -11.25 -35.80
C ARG A 351 30.83 -11.26 -34.85
N CYS A 352 30.35 -12.43 -34.40
CA CYS A 352 29.30 -12.53 -33.39
C CYS A 352 29.72 -11.93 -32.04
N ILE A 353 30.98 -12.10 -31.63
CA ILE A 353 31.56 -11.50 -30.42
C ILE A 353 31.66 -9.97 -30.55
N ALA A 354 32.19 -9.47 -31.67
CA ALA A 354 32.27 -8.03 -31.94
C ALA A 354 30.89 -7.38 -31.95
N ALA A 355 29.92 -8.01 -32.61
CA ALA A 355 28.52 -7.62 -32.58
C ALA A 355 27.99 -7.59 -31.13
N LYS A 356 28.17 -8.66 -30.33
CA LYS A 356 27.70 -8.69 -28.94
C LYS A 356 28.27 -7.54 -28.10
N ARG A 357 29.57 -7.23 -28.23
CA ARG A 357 30.23 -6.10 -27.54
C ARG A 357 29.60 -4.76 -27.89
N GLU A 358 29.42 -4.49 -29.17
CA GLU A 358 28.75 -3.29 -29.68
C GLU A 358 27.33 -3.17 -29.11
N PHE A 359 26.56 -4.27 -29.10
CA PHE A 359 25.18 -4.25 -28.60
C PHE A 359 25.10 -4.00 -27.09
N CYS A 360 26.04 -4.52 -26.30
CA CYS A 360 26.12 -4.18 -24.86
C CYS A 360 26.32 -2.67 -24.68
N GLY A 361 27.17 -2.01 -25.47
CA GLY A 361 27.33 -0.55 -25.45
C GLY A 361 26.13 0.26 -25.97
N VAL A 362 25.25 -0.35 -26.79
CA VAL A 362 23.98 0.22 -27.26
C VAL A 362 22.89 0.13 -26.18
N ILE A 363 22.88 -0.98 -25.42
CA ILE A 363 21.98 -1.21 -24.28
C ILE A 363 22.41 -0.38 -23.06
N HIS A 364 23.70 -0.34 -22.73
CA HIS A 364 24.25 0.42 -21.59
C HIS A 364 23.79 1.88 -21.58
N ARG A 365 23.97 2.59 -22.71
CA ARG A 365 23.54 3.98 -22.88
C ARG A 365 22.02 4.18 -22.74
N ARG A 366 21.23 3.16 -23.11
CA ARG A 366 19.77 3.16 -22.94
C ARG A 366 19.35 2.92 -21.49
N LEU A 367 20.08 2.08 -20.75
CA LEU A 367 19.89 1.89 -19.31
C LEU A 367 20.30 3.13 -18.49
N GLN A 368 21.35 3.84 -18.92
CA GLN A 368 21.72 5.15 -18.37
C GLN A 368 20.60 6.18 -18.55
N TRP A 369 20.05 6.30 -19.77
CA TRP A 369 18.88 7.13 -20.05
C TRP A 369 17.67 6.71 -19.19
N ALA A 370 17.40 5.42 -19.08
CA ALA A 370 16.27 4.90 -18.30
C ALA A 370 16.41 5.28 -16.82
N THR A 371 17.61 5.14 -16.26
CA THR A 371 17.91 5.53 -14.87
C THR A 371 17.72 7.03 -14.67
N HIS A 372 18.14 7.87 -15.62
CA HIS A 372 17.90 9.32 -15.57
C HIS A 372 16.40 9.68 -15.62
N ILE A 373 15.63 9.10 -16.54
CA ILE A 373 14.19 9.34 -16.66
C ILE A 373 13.43 8.81 -15.43
N SER A 374 13.77 7.63 -14.92
CA SER A 374 13.20 7.09 -13.67
C SER A 374 13.47 8.00 -12.47
N ARG A 375 14.65 8.65 -12.41
CA ARG A 375 14.94 9.68 -11.38
C ARG A 375 14.04 10.91 -11.55
N LEU A 376 13.80 11.40 -12.76
CA LEU A 376 12.88 12.53 -13.01
C LEU A 376 11.43 12.20 -12.64
N ILE A 377 10.94 11.02 -13.05
CA ILE A 377 9.59 10.52 -12.69
C ILE A 377 9.43 10.40 -11.17
N SER A 378 10.46 9.87 -10.48
CA SER A 378 10.48 9.78 -9.02
C SER A 378 10.49 11.16 -8.36
N GLY A 379 11.27 12.11 -8.90
CA GLY A 379 11.30 13.50 -8.45
C GLY A 379 9.95 14.21 -8.57
N LEU A 380 9.26 14.03 -9.69
CA LEU A 380 7.87 14.51 -9.89
C LEU A 380 6.91 13.92 -8.85
N SER A 381 6.94 12.60 -8.64
CA SER A 381 6.09 11.96 -7.61
C SER A 381 6.41 12.45 -6.20
N HIS A 382 7.68 12.76 -5.90
CA HIS A 382 8.09 13.28 -4.60
C HIS A 382 7.61 14.73 -4.40
N LYS A 383 7.82 15.62 -5.38
CA LYS A 383 7.29 16.99 -5.36
C LYS A 383 5.77 17.00 -5.13
N GLN A 384 5.04 16.17 -5.86
CA GLN A 384 3.58 16.00 -5.70
C GLN A 384 3.20 15.54 -4.29
N THR A 385 3.91 14.55 -3.74
CA THR A 385 3.64 14.03 -2.39
C THR A 385 3.92 15.08 -1.30
N LEU A 386 4.99 15.88 -1.45
CA LEU A 386 5.28 16.99 -0.53
C LEU A 386 4.20 18.08 -0.56
N TRP A 387 3.67 18.42 -1.74
CA TRP A 387 2.60 19.41 -1.88
C TRP A 387 1.29 18.92 -1.24
N VAL A 388 0.85 17.69 -1.55
CA VAL A 388 -0.33 17.07 -0.93
C VAL A 388 -0.18 16.95 0.60
N ASN A 389 1.00 16.59 1.09
CA ASN A 389 1.26 16.55 2.55
C ASN A 389 1.21 17.94 3.19
N SER A 390 1.56 18.99 2.45
CA SER A 390 1.44 20.39 2.91
C SER A 390 -0.03 20.82 2.98
N LEU A 391 -0.82 20.53 1.94
CA LEU A 391 -2.29 20.76 1.93
C LEU A 391 -2.98 20.04 3.10
N ASN A 392 -2.72 18.74 3.25
CA ASN A 392 -3.26 17.92 4.33
C ASN A 392 -2.82 18.39 5.73
N ARG A 393 -1.67 19.06 5.84
CA ARG A 393 -1.21 19.69 7.09
C ARG A 393 -2.01 20.97 7.38
N MET A 394 -2.26 21.81 6.38
CA MET A 394 -3.08 23.01 6.56
C MET A 394 -4.51 22.66 6.94
N GLU A 395 -5.15 21.70 6.27
CA GLU A 395 -6.51 21.27 6.61
C GLU A 395 -6.62 20.71 8.04
N LYS A 396 -5.57 20.02 8.53
CA LYS A 396 -5.48 19.61 9.95
C LYS A 396 -5.35 20.79 10.91
N PHE A 397 -4.61 21.84 10.54
CA PHE A 397 -4.48 23.05 11.37
C PHE A 397 -5.82 23.80 11.45
N ILE A 398 -6.51 23.95 10.32
CA ILE A 398 -7.86 24.53 10.27
C ILE A 398 -8.85 23.75 11.13
N ASN A 399 -8.86 22.42 11.07
CA ASN A 399 -9.71 21.58 11.93
C ASN A 399 -9.42 21.79 13.43
N VAL A 400 -8.17 22.10 13.81
CA VAL A 400 -7.83 22.47 15.19
C VAL A 400 -8.40 23.84 15.57
N PHE A 401 -8.31 24.84 14.70
CA PHE A 401 -8.94 26.14 14.94
C PHE A 401 -10.46 26.00 15.09
N ASP A 402 -11.09 25.21 14.21
CA ASP A 402 -12.51 24.88 14.25
C ASP A 402 -12.94 24.19 15.56
N GLN A 403 -12.06 23.39 16.17
CA GLN A 403 -12.28 22.83 17.51
C GLN A 403 -12.14 23.89 18.61
N ILE A 404 -11.13 24.77 18.52
CA ILE A 404 -10.93 25.90 19.46
C ILE A 404 -12.18 26.80 19.47
N HIS A 405 -12.66 27.26 18.31
CA HIS A 405 -13.87 28.09 18.17
C HIS A 405 -15.12 27.44 18.79
N ARG A 406 -15.27 26.12 18.69
CA ARG A 406 -16.45 25.39 19.19
C ARG A 406 -16.35 25.06 20.69
N THR A 407 -15.15 25.08 21.27
CA THR A 407 -14.90 24.58 22.63
C THR A 407 -15.66 25.37 23.72
N PRO A 408 -15.72 26.73 23.72
CA PRO A 408 -16.49 27.48 24.71
C PRO A 408 -17.96 27.06 24.78
N MET A 409 -18.61 26.96 23.61
CA MET A 409 -20.03 26.61 23.48
C MET A 409 -20.30 25.16 23.92
N LEU A 410 -19.44 24.23 23.51
CA LEU A 410 -19.57 22.81 23.89
C LEU A 410 -19.36 22.61 25.40
N TYR A 411 -18.35 23.24 25.99
CA TYR A 411 -18.09 23.15 27.43
C TYR A 411 -19.31 23.58 28.26
N LEU A 412 -19.87 24.76 27.99
CA LEU A 412 -21.05 25.25 28.70
C LEU A 412 -22.28 24.35 28.50
N SER A 413 -22.47 23.83 27.28
CA SER A 413 -23.57 22.90 26.97
C SER A 413 -23.44 21.58 27.76
N TYR A 414 -22.23 21.03 27.87
CA TYR A 414 -21.98 19.84 28.69
C TYR A 414 -22.22 20.08 30.18
N VAL A 415 -21.77 21.23 30.71
CA VAL A 415 -21.98 21.61 32.12
C VAL A 415 -23.46 21.77 32.44
N ALA A 416 -24.23 22.44 31.57
CA ALA A 416 -25.69 22.57 31.70
C ALA A 416 -26.40 21.21 31.67
N GLU A 417 -26.02 20.33 30.74
CA GLU A 417 -26.61 18.99 30.61
C GLU A 417 -26.28 18.07 31.80
N ILE A 418 -25.05 18.14 32.34
CA ILE A 418 -24.66 17.43 33.58
C ILE A 418 -25.55 17.87 34.75
N TYR A 419 -25.73 19.18 34.94
CA TYR A 419 -26.59 19.72 35.98
C TYR A 419 -28.05 19.26 35.78
N ARG A 420 -28.59 19.37 34.57
CA ARG A 420 -29.95 18.92 34.22
C ARG A 420 -30.18 17.45 34.56
N ARG A 421 -29.23 16.59 34.18
CA ARG A 421 -29.31 15.14 34.42
C ARG A 421 -29.26 14.80 35.91
N ARG A 422 -28.30 15.35 36.66
CA ARG A 422 -28.22 15.14 38.12
C ARG A 422 -29.46 15.65 38.84
N PHE A 423 -29.99 16.82 38.47
CA PHE A 423 -31.23 17.34 39.04
C PHE A 423 -32.43 16.42 38.74
N THR A 424 -32.54 15.92 37.50
CA THR A 424 -33.63 15.04 37.08
C THR A 424 -33.56 13.67 37.75
N SER A 425 -32.38 13.04 37.80
CA SER A 425 -32.19 11.73 38.44
C SER A 425 -32.47 11.79 39.95
N GLN A 426 -31.98 12.82 40.66
CA GLN A 426 -32.26 13.02 42.08
C GLN A 426 -33.78 13.14 42.36
N ARG A 427 -34.52 13.92 41.56
CA ARG A 427 -35.98 14.03 41.72
C ARG A 427 -36.71 12.75 41.37
N PHE A 428 -36.29 12.05 40.31
CA PHE A 428 -36.87 10.76 39.92
C PHE A 428 -36.66 9.69 41.00
N LEU A 429 -35.43 9.53 41.51
CA LEU A 429 -35.10 8.55 42.55
C LEU A 429 -35.85 8.85 43.86
N SER A 430 -35.96 10.13 44.25
CA SER A 430 -36.76 10.55 45.41
C SER A 430 -38.25 10.22 45.25
N TRP A 431 -38.83 10.52 44.09
CA TRP A 431 -40.21 10.15 43.76
C TRP A 431 -40.42 8.63 43.77
N ALA A 432 -39.58 7.88 43.07
CA ALA A 432 -39.69 6.43 42.95
C ALA A 432 -39.46 5.72 44.29
N LYS A 433 -38.58 6.23 45.16
CA LYS A 433 -38.41 5.77 46.54
C LYS A 433 -39.68 5.94 47.37
N ASN A 434 -40.34 7.10 47.27
CA ASN A 434 -41.59 7.35 47.98
C ASN A 434 -42.71 6.40 47.51
N VAL A 435 -42.83 6.18 46.19
CA VAL A 435 -43.74 5.17 45.63
C VAL A 435 -43.37 3.77 46.16
N ALA A 436 -42.08 3.43 46.19
CA ALA A 436 -41.61 2.13 46.65
C ALA A 436 -41.97 1.82 48.10
N ILE A 437 -41.82 2.81 48.98
CA ILE A 437 -42.18 2.71 50.40
C ILE A 437 -43.71 2.56 50.56
N GLN A 438 -44.51 3.36 49.84
CA GLN A 438 -45.97 3.29 49.92
C GLN A 438 -46.52 1.96 49.41
N SER A 439 -46.06 1.50 48.24
CA SER A 439 -46.47 0.22 47.65
C SER A 439 -46.04 -0.98 48.50
N ARG A 440 -44.84 -0.93 49.09
CA ARG A 440 -44.37 -1.96 50.04
C ARG A 440 -45.24 -2.03 51.29
N ALA A 441 -45.51 -0.90 51.94
CA ALA A 441 -46.33 -0.85 53.14
C ALA A 441 -47.78 -1.31 52.89
N PHE A 442 -48.37 -0.97 51.73
CA PHE A 442 -49.66 -1.48 51.32
C PHE A 442 -49.65 -3.00 51.11
N TYR A 443 -48.63 -3.50 50.40
CA TYR A 443 -48.46 -4.93 50.12
C TYR A 443 -48.28 -5.77 51.40
N GLU A 444 -47.40 -5.33 52.30
CA GLU A 444 -47.10 -6.01 53.56
C GLU A 444 -48.35 -6.10 54.45
N LYS A 445 -49.10 -5.00 54.59
CA LYS A 445 -50.34 -4.96 55.38
C LYS A 445 -51.45 -5.86 54.83
N GLU A 446 -51.62 -5.92 53.50
CA GLU A 446 -52.58 -6.82 52.86
C GLU A 446 -52.15 -8.29 53.02
N MET A 447 -50.85 -8.57 52.90
CA MET A 447 -50.30 -9.91 53.09
C MET A 447 -50.40 -10.38 54.55
N GLU A 448 -50.16 -9.50 55.51
CA GLU A 448 -50.39 -9.72 56.95
C GLU A 448 -51.88 -10.03 57.22
N THR A 449 -52.79 -9.22 56.69
CA THR A 449 -54.25 -9.43 56.82
C THR A 449 -54.68 -10.79 56.25
N ARG A 450 -54.15 -11.18 55.07
CA ARG A 450 -54.41 -12.52 54.50
C ARG A 450 -53.77 -13.65 55.29
N ASN A 451 -52.56 -13.45 55.84
CA ASN A 451 -51.89 -14.43 56.71
C ASN A 451 -52.66 -14.67 58.01
N GLU A 452 -53.14 -13.61 58.66
CA GLU A 452 -53.97 -13.72 59.86
C GLU A 452 -55.30 -14.42 59.60
N PHE A 453 -55.93 -14.15 58.45
CA PHE A 453 -57.18 -14.82 58.08
C PHE A 453 -56.95 -16.29 57.72
N GLU A 454 -55.90 -16.58 56.95
CA GLU A 454 -55.52 -17.95 56.61
C GLU A 454 -55.12 -18.76 57.84
N SER A 455 -54.45 -18.19 58.84
CA SER A 455 -54.10 -18.92 60.07
C SER A 455 -55.35 -19.41 60.82
N LYS A 456 -56.39 -18.57 60.91
CA LYS A 456 -57.68 -18.88 61.54
C LYS A 456 -58.50 -19.97 60.82
N ILE A 457 -58.32 -20.10 59.49
CA ILE A 457 -59.09 -21.04 58.63
C ILE A 457 -58.26 -22.24 58.15
N SER A 458 -56.95 -22.26 58.41
CA SER A 458 -55.95 -23.17 57.82
C SER A 458 -56.31 -24.66 57.80
N GLN A 459 -57.09 -25.15 58.77
CA GLN A 459 -57.54 -26.54 58.88
C GLN A 459 -59.07 -26.72 58.82
N HIS A 460 -59.83 -25.68 58.47
CA HIS A 460 -61.30 -25.71 58.50
C HIS A 460 -61.91 -26.14 57.16
N PHE A 461 -62.90 -27.04 57.20
CA PHE A 461 -63.53 -27.63 55.99
C PHE A 461 -64.15 -26.59 55.04
N LEU A 462 -64.57 -25.42 55.55
CA LEU A 462 -65.09 -24.31 54.73
C LEU A 462 -64.08 -23.77 53.69
N LYS A 463 -62.77 -24.06 53.83
CA LYS A 463 -61.73 -23.68 52.85
C LYS A 463 -62.01 -24.24 51.45
N SER A 464 -62.79 -25.33 51.32
CA SER A 464 -63.20 -25.90 50.02
C SER A 464 -64.35 -25.16 49.32
N LEU A 465 -65.12 -24.32 50.03
CA LEU A 465 -66.25 -23.58 49.46
C LEU A 465 -65.83 -22.28 48.75
N PHE A 466 -64.63 -21.77 49.04
CA PHE A 466 -64.14 -20.47 48.57
C PHE A 466 -62.82 -20.63 47.80
N SER A 467 -62.90 -21.10 46.55
CA SER A 467 -61.73 -21.14 45.66
C SER A 467 -61.17 -19.74 45.40
N GLY A 468 -59.84 -19.63 45.29
CA GLY A 468 -59.13 -18.34 45.16
C GLY A 468 -58.94 -17.54 46.45
N ILE A 469 -59.49 -17.99 47.60
CA ILE A 469 -59.36 -17.24 48.87
C ILE A 469 -57.91 -17.11 49.38
N ASN A 470 -57.00 -18.00 48.94
CA ASN A 470 -55.58 -17.98 49.29
C ASN A 470 -54.70 -17.27 48.24
N ASP A 471 -55.30 -16.73 47.16
CA ASP A 471 -54.56 -15.99 46.13
C ASP A 471 -53.83 -14.82 46.78
N ARG A 472 -52.61 -14.55 46.33
CA ARG A 472 -51.78 -13.45 46.84
C ARG A 472 -51.61 -12.38 45.76
N PRO A 473 -51.69 -11.08 46.10
CA PRO A 473 -51.40 -10.04 45.14
C PRO A 473 -49.95 -10.18 44.62
N PRO A 474 -49.67 -9.80 43.36
CA PRO A 474 -48.30 -9.67 42.89
C PRO A 474 -47.63 -8.46 43.55
N GLN A 475 -46.32 -8.53 43.77
CA GLN A 475 -45.55 -7.34 44.15
C GLN A 475 -45.46 -6.39 42.96
N PHE A 476 -45.80 -5.13 43.16
CA PHE A 476 -45.65 -4.06 42.18
C PHE A 476 -45.01 -2.86 42.85
N ALA A 477 -43.93 -2.36 42.24
CA ALA A 477 -43.16 -1.22 42.75
C ALA A 477 -42.83 -1.31 44.26
N THR A 478 -42.48 -2.48 44.81
CA THR A 478 -42.15 -2.66 46.24
C THR A 478 -40.67 -2.45 46.55
N GLN A 479 -39.82 -2.28 45.54
CA GLN A 479 -38.38 -2.12 45.64
C GLN A 479 -37.99 -0.72 45.13
N GLU A 480 -36.99 -0.10 45.76
CA GLU A 480 -36.44 1.17 45.27
C GLU A 480 -35.66 0.90 43.96
N PRO A 481 -35.70 1.79 42.96
CA PRO A 481 -34.91 1.60 41.74
C PRO A 481 -33.42 1.75 42.02
N GLU A 482 -32.61 1.04 41.22
CA GLU A 482 -31.16 1.24 41.19
C GLU A 482 -30.81 2.70 40.88
N PRO A 483 -29.80 3.28 41.56
CA PRO A 483 -29.38 4.65 41.31
C PRO A 483 -28.67 4.76 39.96
N PHE A 484 -28.78 5.93 39.34
CA PHE A 484 -28.20 6.22 38.03
C PHE A 484 -27.78 7.69 37.94
N ASP A 485 -26.87 7.98 37.01
CA ASP A 485 -26.18 9.27 36.84
C ASP A 485 -25.28 9.69 38.03
N ASP A 486 -25.07 8.82 39.03
CA ASP A 486 -24.21 9.08 40.20
C ASP A 486 -22.74 9.38 39.86
N LYS A 487 -22.28 8.87 38.70
CA LYS A 487 -20.92 9.07 38.20
C LYS A 487 -20.73 10.39 37.45
N LEU A 488 -21.78 11.18 37.24
CA LEU A 488 -21.65 12.50 36.63
C LEU A 488 -20.96 13.47 37.61
N PRO A 489 -20.10 14.39 37.12
CA PRO A 489 -19.45 15.39 37.97
C PRO A 489 -20.43 16.21 38.81
N GLU A 490 -20.01 16.60 40.02
CA GLU A 490 -20.84 17.39 40.93
C GLU A 490 -20.89 18.87 40.49
N VAL A 491 -21.72 19.17 39.50
CA VAL A 491 -22.05 20.53 39.08
C VAL A 491 -23.26 21.03 39.88
N THR A 492 -23.14 22.17 40.53
CA THR A 492 -24.22 22.77 41.34
C THR A 492 -24.91 23.94 40.62
N GLN A 493 -26.10 24.31 41.07
CA GLN A 493 -26.80 25.51 40.58
C GLN A 493 -25.96 26.79 40.78
N CYS A 494 -25.14 26.84 41.83
CA CYS A 494 -24.22 27.96 42.08
C CYS A 494 -23.15 28.06 41.00
N ASP A 495 -22.68 26.93 40.46
CA ASP A 495 -21.68 26.91 39.40
C ASP A 495 -22.27 27.32 38.05
N ILE A 496 -23.52 26.91 37.76
CA ILE A 496 -24.28 27.43 36.62
C ILE A 496 -24.44 28.95 36.71
N GLN A 497 -24.83 29.49 37.88
CA GLN A 497 -25.02 30.93 38.06
C GLN A 497 -23.70 31.70 37.88
N LYS A 498 -22.58 31.23 38.45
CA LYS A 498 -21.24 31.83 38.23
C LYS A 498 -20.89 31.91 36.74
N LEU A 499 -21.16 30.85 35.97
CA LEU A 499 -20.89 30.83 34.53
C LEU A 499 -21.81 31.80 33.75
N VAL A 500 -23.08 31.93 34.15
CA VAL A 500 -24.00 32.94 33.58
C VAL A 500 -23.53 34.37 33.88
N ASP A 501 -23.03 34.62 35.09
CA ASP A 501 -22.58 35.95 35.52
C ASP A 501 -21.25 36.35 34.84
N LEU A 502 -20.35 35.39 34.62
CA LEU A 502 -19.07 35.59 33.92
C LEU A 502 -19.22 35.68 32.39
N PHE A 503 -20.20 34.97 31.81
CA PHE A 503 -20.41 34.89 30.36
C PHE A 503 -21.89 35.10 29.97
N PRO A 504 -22.44 36.31 30.18
CA PRO A 504 -23.85 36.61 29.94
C PRO A 504 -24.28 36.38 28.47
N GLN A 505 -23.35 36.46 27.52
CA GLN A 505 -23.61 36.16 26.10
C GLN A 505 -24.01 34.70 25.82
N TYR A 506 -23.68 33.77 26.71
CA TYR A 506 -24.01 32.34 26.58
C TYR A 506 -25.17 31.90 27.48
N ARG A 507 -25.91 32.84 28.08
CA ARG A 507 -27.00 32.57 29.03
C ARG A 507 -28.04 31.56 28.49
N SER A 508 -28.35 31.59 27.21
CA SER A 508 -29.30 30.66 26.56
C SER A 508 -28.83 29.20 26.54
N LEU A 509 -27.53 28.91 26.62
CA LEU A 509 -27.01 27.55 26.76
C LEU A 509 -27.09 27.02 28.19
N LEU A 510 -27.06 27.94 29.17
CA LEU A 510 -27.05 27.63 30.60
C LEU A 510 -28.46 27.66 31.22
N ASP A 511 -29.48 28.05 30.45
CA ASP A 511 -30.88 28.05 30.88
C ASP A 511 -31.48 26.65 30.79
N VAL A 512 -31.44 25.95 31.92
CA VAL A 512 -31.81 24.53 32.00
C VAL A 512 -33.32 24.38 32.24
N ALA A 513 -34.05 24.03 31.18
CA ALA A 513 -35.45 23.63 31.27
C ALA A 513 -35.60 22.36 32.12
N ILE A 514 -36.02 22.54 33.37
CA ILE A 514 -36.32 21.46 34.32
C ILE A 514 -37.73 20.92 34.04
N PRO A 515 -37.92 19.62 33.74
CA PRO A 515 -39.25 19.03 33.64
C PRO A 515 -40.01 19.17 34.97
N GLU A 516 -41.27 19.59 34.92
CA GLU A 516 -42.15 19.57 36.09
C GLU A 516 -42.25 18.14 36.64
N ALA A 517 -42.18 18.02 37.96
CA ALA A 517 -42.27 16.71 38.60
C ALA A 517 -43.67 16.13 38.40
N VAL A 518 -43.74 14.83 38.11
CA VAL A 518 -45.01 14.09 38.07
C VAL A 518 -45.70 14.27 39.42
N SER A 519 -46.81 15.00 39.42
CA SER A 519 -47.62 15.22 40.62
C SER A 519 -47.95 13.89 41.30
N PRO A 520 -47.87 13.79 42.64
CA PRO A 520 -48.32 12.59 43.33
C PRO A 520 -49.78 12.31 42.93
N VAL A 521 -50.09 11.07 42.57
CA VAL A 521 -51.45 10.64 42.22
C VAL A 521 -52.37 11.06 43.38
N PRO A 522 -53.46 11.80 43.13
CA PRO A 522 -54.36 12.23 44.19
C PRO A 522 -54.86 11.03 44.96
N SER A 523 -54.75 11.08 46.30
CA SER A 523 -55.34 10.07 47.17
C SER A 523 -56.86 10.28 47.23
N GLU A 524 -57.56 9.92 46.16
CA GLU A 524 -59.02 9.85 46.17
C GLU A 524 -59.45 8.79 47.20
N LYS A 525 -60.32 9.21 48.12
CA LYS A 525 -60.95 8.29 49.07
C LYS A 525 -61.73 7.23 48.28
N PRO A 526 -61.77 5.96 48.73
CA PRO A 526 -62.56 4.94 48.04
C PRO A 526 -64.02 5.39 47.97
N PRO A 527 -64.66 5.39 46.79
CA PRO A 527 -66.03 5.85 46.64
C PRO A 527 -66.99 4.91 47.36
N SER A 528 -67.72 5.46 48.33
CA SER A 528 -68.71 4.75 49.14
C SER A 528 -70.07 4.64 48.42
N GLU A 529 -70.12 4.03 47.24
CA GLU A 529 -71.37 3.68 46.54
C GLU A 529 -71.16 2.52 45.55
N PRO A 530 -72.18 1.67 45.29
CA PRO A 530 -72.03 0.47 44.46
C PRO A 530 -71.90 0.80 42.97
N ILE A 531 -70.81 0.32 42.36
CA ILE A 531 -70.46 0.57 40.95
C ILE A 531 -71.54 0.01 40.01
N LYS A 532 -72.33 0.91 39.40
CA LYS A 532 -73.20 0.57 38.27
C LYS A 532 -72.40 0.51 36.96
N SER A 533 -72.32 -0.70 36.40
CA SER A 533 -72.13 -0.98 34.96
C SER A 533 -71.04 -0.20 34.20
N ILE A 534 -69.79 -0.68 34.26
CA ILE A 534 -68.75 -0.29 33.29
C ILE A 534 -68.73 -1.31 32.15
N LYS A 535 -68.99 -0.85 30.91
CA LYS A 535 -68.89 -1.68 29.70
C LYS A 535 -67.43 -2.04 29.41
N ARG A 536 -67.06 -3.31 29.58
CA ARG A 536 -65.74 -3.83 29.18
C ARG A 536 -65.60 -3.81 27.66
N ARG A 537 -64.64 -3.05 27.14
CA ARG A 537 -64.17 -3.19 25.75
C ARG A 537 -62.97 -4.15 25.78
N ILE A 538 -63.18 -5.38 25.34
CA ILE A 538 -62.12 -6.39 25.26
C ILE A 538 -61.24 -6.05 24.06
N VAL A 539 -59.94 -5.86 24.29
CA VAL A 539 -58.92 -5.87 23.23
C VAL A 539 -58.07 -7.12 23.45
N GLN A 540 -58.08 -8.01 22.47
CA GLN A 540 -57.29 -9.24 22.49
C GLN A 540 -55.85 -8.93 22.10
N LEU A 541 -54.89 -9.38 22.91
CA LEU A 541 -53.48 -9.49 22.51
C LEU A 541 -53.23 -10.89 21.93
N PRO A 542 -52.51 -11.01 20.80
CA PRO A 542 -52.19 -12.32 20.21
C PRO A 542 -51.12 -13.07 21.03
N PRO A 543 -51.10 -14.41 20.99
CA PRO A 543 -50.21 -15.21 21.82
C PRO A 543 -48.75 -15.19 21.32
N LYS A 544 -47.81 -15.02 22.26
CA LYS A 544 -46.39 -15.34 22.02
C LYS A 544 -46.21 -16.86 21.99
N LYS A 545 -45.57 -17.38 20.92
CA LYS A 545 -45.02 -18.74 20.93
C LYS A 545 -43.82 -18.80 21.88
N VAL A 546 -43.68 -19.96 22.53
CA VAL A 546 -42.52 -20.32 23.35
C VAL A 546 -41.64 -21.27 22.54
N GLU A 547 -40.36 -20.96 22.41
CA GLU A 547 -39.33 -21.90 21.96
C GLU A 547 -38.22 -21.98 23.02
N GLN A 548 -37.57 -23.14 23.08
CA GLN A 548 -36.69 -23.55 24.18
C GLN A 548 -35.26 -22.98 24.01
N PRO A 549 -34.49 -22.82 25.11
CA PRO A 549 -33.09 -22.43 25.02
C PRO A 549 -32.18 -23.66 24.80
N GLU A 550 -31.48 -23.70 23.66
CA GLU A 550 -30.25 -24.47 23.52
C GLU A 550 -29.04 -23.71 24.10
N GLN A 551 -27.97 -24.43 24.40
CA GLN A 551 -26.84 -23.91 25.21
C GLN A 551 -25.89 -23.00 24.42
N PRO A 552 -25.23 -22.02 25.08
CA PRO A 552 -24.26 -21.16 24.42
C PRO A 552 -22.85 -21.78 24.43
N GLU A 553 -22.33 -22.13 23.26
CA GLU A 553 -20.87 -22.15 23.04
C GLU A 553 -20.35 -20.71 22.95
N GLN A 554 -19.17 -20.45 23.53
CA GLN A 554 -18.65 -19.08 23.71
C GLN A 554 -18.15 -18.48 22.39
N SER A 555 -18.59 -17.26 22.08
CA SER A 555 -18.33 -16.60 20.79
C SER A 555 -17.30 -15.48 20.88
N ASP A 556 -16.44 -15.39 19.85
CA ASP A 556 -15.52 -14.27 19.58
C ASP A 556 -16.11 -13.29 18.53
N GLN A 557 -17.45 -13.28 18.39
CA GLN A 557 -18.18 -12.85 17.17
C GLN A 557 -18.47 -11.34 17.02
N ASP A 558 -18.12 -10.49 17.99
CA ASP A 558 -18.46 -9.06 17.97
C ASP A 558 -17.32 -8.16 17.42
N LYS A 559 -16.42 -8.72 16.60
CA LYS A 559 -15.35 -7.98 15.90
C LYS A 559 -15.72 -7.79 14.42
N ILE A 560 -15.71 -6.54 13.96
CA ILE A 560 -15.91 -6.21 12.53
C ILE A 560 -14.66 -6.65 11.76
N SER A 561 -14.82 -7.43 10.70
CA SER A 561 -13.70 -7.73 9.80
C SER A 561 -13.43 -6.56 8.86
N TYR A 562 -12.15 -6.16 8.79
CA TYR A 562 -11.64 -5.12 7.91
C TYR A 562 -10.76 -5.67 6.78
N PHE A 563 -10.16 -6.85 6.97
CA PHE A 563 -9.26 -7.48 5.99
C PHE A 563 -9.93 -8.60 5.19
N SER A 564 -11.00 -9.19 5.72
CA SER A 564 -11.80 -10.23 5.05
C SER A 564 -13.26 -9.80 4.92
N CYS A 565 -13.98 -10.51 4.06
CA CYS A 565 -15.43 -10.42 3.89
C CYS A 565 -15.86 -11.81 3.41
N ASP A 566 -15.65 -12.79 4.27
CA ASP A 566 -15.92 -14.22 4.06
C ASP A 566 -17.14 -14.67 4.87
N VAL A 567 -17.69 -15.83 4.55
CA VAL A 567 -18.96 -16.29 5.14
C VAL A 567 -18.80 -16.49 6.65
N GLY A 568 -19.62 -15.79 7.43
CA GLY A 568 -19.53 -15.70 8.89
C GLY A 568 -18.99 -14.37 9.42
N ASP A 569 -18.29 -13.57 8.60
CA ASP A 569 -17.74 -12.28 9.04
C ASP A 569 -18.84 -11.26 9.35
N LEU A 570 -18.68 -10.53 10.47
CA LEU A 570 -19.42 -9.29 10.73
C LEU A 570 -18.75 -8.15 9.94
N VAL A 571 -19.48 -7.52 9.03
CA VAL A 571 -18.96 -6.44 8.18
C VAL A 571 -19.74 -5.14 8.35
N LEU A 572 -19.01 -4.03 8.27
CA LEU A 572 -19.58 -2.68 8.14
C LEU A 572 -19.93 -2.44 6.66
N LEU A 573 -21.18 -2.03 6.41
CA LEU A 573 -21.73 -1.74 5.09
C LEU A 573 -21.84 -0.22 4.94
N THR A 574 -21.30 0.34 3.85
CA THR A 574 -21.40 1.78 3.55
C THR A 574 -21.97 1.99 2.15
N PHE A 575 -22.73 3.06 1.96
CA PHE A 575 -23.27 3.39 0.64
C PHE A 575 -22.20 4.09 -0.21
N SER A 576 -21.91 3.56 -1.41
CA SER A 576 -21.03 4.21 -2.38
C SER A 576 -21.85 4.98 -3.41
N ALA A 577 -21.71 6.31 -3.41
CA ALA A 577 -22.32 7.17 -4.43
C ALA A 577 -21.78 6.89 -5.84
N VAL A 578 -20.51 6.49 -5.97
CA VAL A 578 -19.87 6.16 -7.26
C VAL A 578 -20.48 4.91 -7.89
N HIS A 579 -20.71 3.88 -7.08
CA HIS A 579 -21.29 2.60 -7.53
C HIS A 579 -22.82 2.52 -7.39
N ASN A 580 -23.45 3.54 -6.79
CA ASN A 580 -24.88 3.62 -6.47
C ASN A 580 -25.42 2.38 -5.73
N CYS A 581 -24.61 1.80 -4.83
CA CYS A 581 -24.96 0.61 -4.06
C CYS A 581 -24.12 0.48 -2.78
N TYR A 582 -24.55 -0.42 -1.88
CA TYR A 582 -23.83 -0.73 -0.64
C TYR A 582 -22.63 -1.64 -0.90
N VAL A 583 -21.50 -1.28 -0.28
CA VAL A 583 -20.23 -2.01 -0.30
C VAL A 583 -19.77 -2.34 1.12
N ALA A 584 -19.03 -3.44 1.29
CA ALA A 584 -18.38 -3.72 2.56
C ALA A 584 -17.13 -2.84 2.75
N PHE A 585 -17.05 -2.14 3.88
CA PHE A 585 -15.90 -1.34 4.29
C PHE A 585 -14.74 -2.26 4.66
N SER A 586 -13.81 -2.46 3.73
CA SER A 586 -12.67 -3.37 3.87
C SER A 586 -11.46 -2.87 3.10
N ASN A 587 -10.26 -3.30 3.49
CA ASN A 587 -9.01 -3.06 2.77
C ASN A 587 -8.73 -4.13 1.69
N ALA A 588 -9.77 -4.77 1.16
CA ALA A 588 -9.62 -5.84 0.18
C ALA A 588 -9.34 -5.27 -1.23
N PHE A 589 -8.41 -5.90 -1.96
CA PHE A 589 -7.99 -5.47 -3.30
C PHE A 589 -9.12 -5.42 -4.34
N ASN A 590 -10.16 -6.25 -4.19
CA ASN A 590 -11.35 -6.23 -5.05
C ASN A 590 -12.55 -5.73 -4.23
N PRO A 591 -13.42 -4.87 -4.81
CA PRO A 591 -14.60 -4.37 -4.10
C PRO A 591 -15.60 -5.49 -3.84
N HIS A 592 -16.30 -5.40 -2.70
CA HIS A 592 -17.33 -6.34 -2.26
C HIS A 592 -18.68 -5.62 -2.25
N PHE A 593 -19.56 -5.96 -3.20
CA PHE A 593 -20.89 -5.37 -3.36
C PHE A 593 -21.98 -6.20 -2.70
N LEU A 594 -22.86 -5.54 -1.95
CA LEU A 594 -24.03 -6.17 -1.32
C LEU A 594 -25.06 -6.58 -2.40
N HIS A 595 -25.72 -7.73 -2.19
CA HIS A 595 -26.82 -8.15 -3.04
C HIS A 595 -28.10 -7.34 -2.78
N HIS A 596 -28.77 -6.88 -3.83
CA HIS A 596 -29.99 -6.07 -3.74
C HIS A 596 -31.11 -6.69 -2.89
N GLU A 597 -31.27 -8.03 -2.92
CA GLU A 597 -32.22 -8.78 -2.08
C GLU A 597 -32.00 -8.58 -0.57
N CYS A 598 -30.78 -8.24 -0.15
CA CYS A 598 -30.45 -8.02 1.27
C CYS A 598 -30.84 -6.61 1.74
N HIS A 599 -31.16 -5.68 0.84
CA HIS A 599 -31.39 -4.28 1.18
C HIS A 599 -32.56 -4.11 2.16
N GLU A 600 -33.72 -4.69 1.84
CA GLU A 600 -34.92 -4.63 2.71
C GLU A 600 -34.67 -5.33 4.06
N ALA A 601 -34.04 -6.52 4.05
CA ALA A 601 -33.70 -7.28 5.24
C ALA A 601 -32.68 -6.60 6.17
N LEU A 602 -31.92 -5.62 5.66
CA LEU A 602 -30.94 -4.81 6.40
C LEU A 602 -31.46 -3.39 6.73
N GLY A 603 -32.70 -3.06 6.36
CA GLY A 603 -33.30 -1.74 6.59
C GLY A 603 -32.90 -0.66 5.58
N PHE A 604 -32.21 -1.02 4.49
CA PHE A 604 -31.80 -0.11 3.42
C PHE A 604 -32.89 0.08 2.37
N LEU A 605 -33.95 0.82 2.71
CA LEU A 605 -35.02 1.15 1.77
C LEU A 605 -34.58 2.25 0.80
N ILE A 606 -34.30 1.90 -0.45
CA ILE A 606 -33.97 2.84 -1.53
C ILE A 606 -35.25 3.21 -2.30
N GLY A 607 -35.66 4.47 -2.23
CA GLY A 607 -36.83 5.01 -2.94
C GLY A 607 -36.98 6.52 -2.72
N GLU A 608 -37.70 7.20 -3.61
CA GLU A 608 -37.84 8.66 -3.59
C GLU A 608 -38.36 9.19 -2.24
N GLY A 609 -37.63 10.14 -1.65
CA GLY A 609 -38.05 10.87 -0.44
C GLY A 609 -37.74 10.21 0.91
N LYS A 610 -36.88 9.18 0.98
CA LYS A 610 -36.38 8.62 2.27
C LYS A 610 -34.87 8.77 2.39
N GLU A 611 -34.40 9.13 3.59
CA GLU A 611 -32.97 9.20 3.89
C GLU A 611 -32.31 7.82 3.74
N VAL A 612 -31.30 7.73 2.89
CA VAL A 612 -30.51 6.52 2.69
C VAL A 612 -29.57 6.34 3.89
N PRO A 613 -29.64 5.22 4.64
CA PRO A 613 -28.76 5.02 5.79
C PRO A 613 -27.29 5.03 5.37
N ALA A 614 -26.50 5.95 5.95
CA ALA A 614 -25.09 6.15 5.58
C ALA A 614 -24.24 4.88 5.78
N TYR A 615 -24.58 4.07 6.77
CA TYR A 615 -23.97 2.77 7.03
C TYR A 615 -24.93 1.80 7.74
N GLY A 616 -24.55 0.52 7.80
CA GLY A 616 -25.21 -0.50 8.61
C GLY A 616 -24.31 -1.72 8.85
N PHE A 617 -24.79 -2.71 9.61
CA PHE A 617 -24.02 -3.91 9.95
C PHE A 617 -24.72 -5.17 9.45
N GLY A 618 -23.95 -6.08 8.85
CA GLY A 618 -24.45 -7.38 8.40
C GLY A 618 -23.44 -8.49 8.65
N VAL A 619 -23.95 -9.70 8.88
CA VAL A 619 -23.13 -10.92 8.90
C VAL A 619 -23.19 -11.55 7.51
N VAL A 620 -22.04 -11.77 6.88
CA VAL A 620 -21.93 -12.34 5.52
C VAL A 620 -22.45 -13.77 5.52
N THR A 621 -23.36 -14.09 4.60
CA THR A 621 -23.97 -15.43 4.46
C THR A 621 -23.53 -16.16 3.20
N GLU A 622 -23.24 -15.43 2.12
CA GLU A 622 -22.80 -15.99 0.84
C GLU A 622 -21.82 -15.02 0.17
N LYS A 623 -20.82 -15.53 -0.56
CA LYS A 623 -19.84 -14.73 -1.32
C LYS A 623 -19.61 -15.37 -2.69
N VAL A 624 -19.71 -14.57 -3.76
CA VAL A 624 -19.51 -15.03 -5.14
C VAL A 624 -18.55 -14.09 -5.85
N LEU A 625 -17.50 -14.64 -6.49
CA LEU A 625 -16.63 -13.86 -7.38
C LEU A 625 -17.34 -13.61 -8.71
N CYS A 626 -17.34 -12.36 -9.16
CA CYS A 626 -17.97 -11.89 -10.39
C CYS A 626 -16.95 -11.16 -11.27
N GLN A 627 -17.23 -11.08 -12.58
CA GLN A 627 -16.47 -10.28 -13.52
C GLN A 627 -17.43 -9.49 -14.42
N ALA A 628 -17.15 -8.20 -14.63
CA ALA A 628 -17.98 -7.32 -15.43
C ALA A 628 -17.88 -7.66 -16.94
N SER A 629 -18.94 -8.24 -17.50
CA SER A 629 -19.01 -8.60 -18.93
C SER A 629 -19.45 -7.47 -19.86
N LYS A 630 -19.83 -6.30 -19.32
CA LYS A 630 -20.31 -5.13 -20.07
C LYS A 630 -19.71 -3.85 -19.49
N ALA A 631 -19.36 -2.90 -20.36
CA ALA A 631 -18.81 -1.59 -19.97
C ALA A 631 -19.80 -0.75 -19.15
N GLN A 632 -21.09 -0.77 -19.51
CA GLN A 632 -22.17 -0.30 -18.66
C GLN A 632 -22.77 -1.49 -17.90
N ASN A 633 -22.72 -1.43 -16.57
CA ASN A 633 -23.28 -2.47 -15.70
C ASN A 633 -23.76 -1.86 -14.37
N ARG A 634 -24.60 -2.62 -13.64
CA ARG A 634 -25.30 -2.17 -12.41
C ARG A 634 -24.41 -1.81 -11.21
N TYR A 635 -23.08 -1.94 -11.33
CA TYR A 635 -22.11 -1.63 -10.28
C TYR A 635 -21.18 -0.47 -10.67
N ASN A 636 -21.37 0.15 -11.85
CA ASN A 636 -20.52 1.20 -12.40
C ASN A 636 -19.01 0.86 -12.36
N VAL A 637 -18.65 -0.40 -12.59
CA VAL A 637 -17.24 -0.83 -12.72
C VAL A 637 -16.84 -1.00 -14.18
N PRO A 638 -15.57 -0.79 -14.58
CA PRO A 638 -15.12 -1.04 -15.94
C PRO A 638 -15.36 -2.48 -16.42
N MET A 639 -15.42 -2.67 -17.74
CA MET A 639 -15.48 -4.01 -18.33
C MET A 639 -14.23 -4.83 -17.94
N ASN A 640 -14.41 -6.12 -17.75
CA ASN A 640 -13.43 -7.10 -17.26
C ASN A 640 -12.98 -6.92 -15.80
N THR A 641 -13.42 -5.88 -15.06
CA THR A 641 -13.16 -5.74 -13.61
C THR A 641 -13.72 -6.94 -12.85
N ARG A 642 -12.90 -7.51 -11.95
CA ARG A 642 -13.31 -8.56 -11.02
C ARG A 642 -13.74 -7.94 -9.69
N PHE A 643 -14.82 -8.44 -9.12
CA PHE A 643 -15.39 -7.97 -7.87
C PHE A 643 -16.11 -9.10 -7.15
N TYR A 644 -16.27 -8.99 -5.84
CA TYR A 644 -17.10 -9.91 -5.08
C TYR A 644 -18.52 -9.37 -4.95
N ARG A 645 -19.49 -10.27 -5.00
CA ARG A 645 -20.89 -9.99 -4.69
C ARG A 645 -21.30 -10.90 -3.56
N PHE A 646 -21.83 -10.33 -2.48
CA PHE A 646 -22.13 -11.09 -1.26
C PHE A 646 -23.54 -10.82 -0.74
N LYS A 647 -24.10 -11.81 -0.04
CA LYS A 647 -25.33 -11.65 0.75
C LYS A 647 -24.98 -11.50 2.22
N ALA A 648 -25.78 -10.75 2.96
CA ALA A 648 -25.64 -10.60 4.40
C ALA A 648 -27.01 -10.58 5.08
N LYS A 649 -27.04 -11.02 6.34
CA LYS A 649 -28.20 -10.94 7.24
C LYS A 649 -27.98 -9.85 8.30
N ALA A 650 -29.06 -9.26 8.79
CA ALA A 650 -29.00 -8.27 9.88
C ALA A 650 -28.31 -8.83 11.13
N TRP A 651 -27.40 -8.03 11.69
CA TRP A 651 -26.73 -8.34 12.95
C TRP A 651 -27.62 -7.90 14.13
N ASN A 652 -28.05 -8.86 14.94
CA ASN A 652 -29.01 -8.64 16.02
C ASN A 652 -28.32 -8.14 17.30
N LYS A 653 -28.59 -6.89 17.68
CA LYS A 653 -28.03 -6.17 18.84
C LYS A 653 -28.40 -6.74 20.24
N ALA A 654 -29.00 -7.93 20.30
CA ALA A 654 -29.55 -8.53 21.52
C ALA A 654 -28.50 -9.11 22.47
N SER A 655 -27.25 -9.30 22.02
CA SER A 655 -26.12 -9.76 22.84
C SER A 655 -25.56 -8.69 23.78
N LEU A 656 -25.71 -7.40 23.44
CA LEU A 656 -25.07 -6.28 24.16
C LEU A 656 -25.67 -5.94 25.54
N SER A 657 -26.81 -6.55 25.92
CA SER A 657 -27.50 -6.28 27.19
C SER A 657 -27.21 -7.30 28.31
N ARG A 658 -26.23 -8.19 28.15
CA ARG A 658 -25.74 -9.08 29.21
C ARG A 658 -24.22 -9.00 29.38
N ARG A 659 -23.76 -8.14 30.29
CA ARG A 659 -22.39 -8.26 30.83
C ARG A 659 -22.35 -9.41 31.85
N PRO A 660 -21.52 -10.45 31.69
CA PRO A 660 -21.14 -11.29 32.83
C PRO A 660 -20.20 -10.50 33.75
N ASN A 661 -20.33 -10.70 35.06
CA ASN A 661 -19.38 -10.16 36.03
C ASN A 661 -17.99 -10.79 35.80
N ILE A 662 -16.99 -9.96 35.56
CA ILE A 662 -15.58 -10.37 35.63
C ILE A 662 -15.17 -10.32 37.12
N PRO A 663 -14.71 -11.41 37.74
CA PRO A 663 -14.18 -11.34 39.10
C PRO A 663 -12.87 -10.55 39.12
N LEU A 664 -12.74 -9.63 40.09
CA LEU A 664 -11.53 -8.84 40.27
C LEU A 664 -10.33 -9.73 40.61
N ILE A 665 -9.25 -9.59 39.84
CA ILE A 665 -7.91 -10.05 40.25
C ILE A 665 -7.42 -9.06 41.32
N PRO A 666 -7.02 -9.52 42.53
CA PRO A 666 -6.56 -8.63 43.58
C PRO A 666 -5.16 -8.07 43.29
N ALA A 667 -4.93 -6.82 43.68
CA ALA A 667 -3.64 -6.14 43.56
C ALA A 667 -2.58 -6.75 44.50
N PRO A 668 -1.28 -6.72 44.14
CA PRO A 668 -0.22 -7.27 44.98
C PRO A 668 0.07 -6.39 46.21
N ILE A 669 0.10 -7.02 47.39
CA ILE A 669 0.47 -6.40 48.67
C ILE A 669 1.98 -6.58 48.91
N PRO A 670 2.71 -5.58 49.42
CA PRO A 670 4.17 -5.63 49.53
C PRO A 670 4.67 -6.58 50.64
N ILE A 671 5.75 -7.31 50.34
CA ILE A 671 6.42 -8.19 51.31
C ILE A 671 7.45 -7.40 52.12
N ARG A 672 7.36 -7.49 53.46
CA ARG A 672 8.35 -6.96 54.42
C ARG A 672 8.90 -8.11 55.28
N ASN A 673 10.21 -8.14 55.47
CA ASN A 673 10.97 -9.21 56.13
C ASN A 673 10.46 -9.61 57.54
N ARG A 674 10.47 -10.92 57.87
CA ARG A 674 11.44 -11.53 58.84
C ARG A 674 11.21 -13.03 59.21
N SER A 675 12.34 -13.73 59.33
CA SER A 675 12.71 -14.78 60.32
C SER A 675 11.93 -16.11 60.50
N SER A 676 12.62 -17.20 60.11
CA SER A 676 12.89 -18.45 60.88
C SER A 676 11.77 -19.28 61.53
N ALA A 677 11.69 -20.57 61.16
CA ALA A 677 12.20 -21.72 61.95
C ALA A 677 11.80 -23.09 61.35
N GLY A 678 12.58 -24.15 61.63
CA GLY A 678 12.06 -25.54 61.67
C GLY A 678 12.19 -26.43 60.41
N SER A 679 13.34 -27.08 60.24
CA SER A 679 13.44 -28.40 59.58
C SER A 679 12.95 -29.51 60.55
N PRO A 680 12.77 -30.81 60.18
CA PRO A 680 13.87 -31.66 59.68
C PRO A 680 13.53 -32.87 58.75
N MET A 681 14.62 -33.51 58.26
CA MET A 681 14.74 -34.91 57.78
C MET A 681 14.09 -35.31 56.43
N ALA A 682 14.71 -36.16 55.60
CA ALA A 682 16.10 -36.67 55.57
C ALA A 682 16.41 -37.35 54.21
N SER A 683 17.71 -37.56 53.94
CA SER A 683 18.31 -38.48 52.93
C SER A 683 17.97 -38.27 51.43
N SER A 684 18.90 -38.43 50.48
CA SER A 684 20.36 -38.60 50.55
C SER A 684 20.96 -38.56 49.13
N SER A 685 22.14 -37.96 48.95
CA SER A 685 23.29 -38.49 48.16
C SER A 685 23.09 -38.80 46.64
N ILE A 686 24.05 -38.55 45.72
CA ILE A 686 25.45 -38.09 45.82
C ILE A 686 25.97 -37.67 44.42
N GLU A 687 26.89 -36.69 44.36
CA GLU A 687 28.01 -36.51 43.39
C GLU A 687 27.81 -36.48 41.85
N GLN A 688 28.77 -35.99 41.04
CA GLN A 688 29.66 -34.80 41.07
C GLN A 688 30.50 -34.77 39.77
N ALA A 689 30.81 -33.57 39.26
CA ALA A 689 31.93 -33.16 38.38
C ALA A 689 31.52 -31.81 37.71
N LEU A 690 32.11 -30.61 37.87
CA LEU A 690 33.49 -30.16 38.16
C LEU A 690 34.51 -30.72 37.15
N GLN A 691 35.40 -29.96 36.48
CA GLN A 691 35.71 -28.51 36.37
C GLN A 691 36.48 -28.36 35.01
N THR A 692 36.89 -27.22 34.42
CA THR A 692 37.67 -26.09 34.94
C THR A 692 37.79 -24.96 33.88
N SER A 693 37.92 -23.70 34.35
CA SER A 693 38.50 -22.45 33.77
C SER A 693 39.19 -22.43 32.38
N LEU A 694 39.22 -21.33 31.60
CA LEU A 694 39.63 -19.94 31.97
C LEU A 694 39.00 -18.81 31.11
N LEU A 695 38.94 -17.61 31.69
CA LEU A 695 38.68 -16.29 31.07
C LEU A 695 40.00 -15.49 30.92
N PRO A 696 40.03 -14.38 30.14
CA PRO A 696 39.74 -13.03 30.67
C PRO A 696 38.76 -12.23 29.73
N THR A 697 37.71 -11.52 30.19
CA THR A 697 37.67 -10.15 30.79
C THR A 697 38.56 -9.12 30.07
N GLU A 698 38.09 -7.94 29.66
CA GLU A 698 37.35 -6.93 30.44
C GLU A 698 36.24 -6.13 29.68
N PHE A 699 35.21 -5.74 30.44
CA PHE A 699 34.36 -4.52 30.46
C PHE A 699 34.41 -3.48 29.31
N HIS A 700 33.30 -2.84 28.89
CA HIS A 700 32.23 -2.25 29.72
C HIS A 700 30.78 -2.39 29.17
N THR A 701 29.84 -2.17 30.08
CA THR A 701 28.38 -2.23 29.93
C THR A 701 27.72 -0.91 29.49
N THR A 702 26.65 -0.98 28.69
CA THR A 702 25.37 -0.27 28.94
C THR A 702 24.20 -1.00 28.28
N SER A 703 23.03 -0.93 28.92
CA SER A 703 21.76 -1.50 28.46
C SER A 703 20.99 -0.54 27.56
N HIS A 704 20.20 -1.07 26.62
CA HIS A 704 18.74 -0.83 26.43
C HIS A 704 18.26 -1.24 25.03
N THR A 705 17.09 -1.86 24.97
CA THR A 705 16.25 -2.13 23.78
C THR A 705 14.83 -1.60 24.07
N PRO A 706 13.90 -1.53 23.09
CA PRO A 706 14.04 -1.24 21.65
C PRO A 706 13.03 -0.17 21.14
N ILE A 707 13.36 0.69 20.17
CA ILE A 707 12.38 1.62 19.55
C ILE A 707 12.55 1.73 18.01
N SER A 708 11.42 1.56 17.31
CA SER A 708 11.04 1.88 15.91
C SER A 708 12.10 2.22 14.84
N TYR A 709 12.02 1.52 13.70
CA TYR A 709 12.54 2.01 12.41
C TYR A 709 11.61 3.08 11.81
N LEU A 710 12.05 4.33 11.88
CA LEU A 710 11.49 5.46 11.12
C LEU A 710 12.33 5.72 9.85
N SER A 711 11.66 6.25 8.83
CA SER A 711 12.26 6.63 7.55
C SER A 711 13.39 7.68 7.70
N PRO A 712 14.51 7.58 6.96
CA PRO A 712 15.58 8.56 7.02
C PRO A 712 15.20 9.84 6.24
N CYS A 713 15.14 10.95 6.97
CA CYS A 713 15.14 12.31 6.41
C CYS A 713 16.27 13.11 7.07
N MET A 714 16.75 14.16 6.40
CA MET A 714 17.78 15.13 6.86
C MET A 714 19.25 14.69 6.74
N ALA A 715 19.81 14.72 5.52
CA ALA A 715 21.27 14.82 5.29
C ALA A 715 21.64 15.36 3.88
N THR A 716 21.01 16.44 3.41
CA THR A 716 21.30 17.02 2.05
C THR A 716 20.99 18.52 1.93
N LEU A 717 21.49 19.35 2.87
CA LEU A 717 21.39 20.82 2.77
C LEU A 717 22.74 21.56 2.69
N ASP A 718 23.86 20.92 3.00
CA ASP A 718 25.18 21.57 3.01
C ASP A 718 26.01 21.39 1.71
N VAL A 719 25.56 20.56 0.76
CA VAL A 719 26.30 20.27 -0.49
C VAL A 719 26.06 21.31 -1.59
N ILE A 720 24.98 22.10 -1.52
CA ILE A 720 24.56 23.01 -2.62
C ILE A 720 25.23 24.40 -2.53
N LYS A 721 25.96 24.72 -1.45
CA LYS A 721 26.67 26.01 -1.30
C LYS A 721 28.12 26.03 -1.80
N LEU A 722 28.73 24.88 -2.12
CA LEU A 722 30.15 24.79 -2.51
C LEU A 722 30.40 24.76 -4.04
N ALA A 723 29.36 24.80 -4.87
CA ALA A 723 29.47 24.64 -6.33
C ALA A 723 29.25 25.94 -7.13
N LYS A 724 29.53 27.13 -6.54
CA LYS A 724 29.24 28.44 -7.18
C LYS A 724 30.34 29.51 -7.11
N GLU A 725 31.52 29.24 -6.59
CA GLU A 725 32.59 30.26 -6.47
C GLU A 725 33.88 29.99 -7.27
N GLU A 726 34.05 28.83 -7.92
CA GLU A 726 35.25 28.52 -8.73
C GLU A 726 35.00 28.60 -10.25
N THR A 727 34.83 29.82 -10.78
CA THR A 727 35.15 30.12 -12.20
C THR A 727 35.55 31.58 -12.37
N LYS A 728 36.79 31.92 -12.00
CA LYS A 728 37.51 33.10 -12.50
C LYS A 728 39.01 32.85 -12.60
N GLU A 729 39.55 33.23 -13.76
CA GLU A 729 40.96 33.53 -14.03
C GLU A 729 41.99 32.41 -13.83
N GLU A 730 42.47 31.83 -14.94
CA GLU A 730 43.91 31.92 -15.24
C GLU A 730 44.19 31.91 -16.75
N LEU A 731 45.20 32.70 -17.16
CA LEU A 731 45.61 32.95 -18.54
C LEU A 731 46.96 32.28 -18.81
N VAL A 732 47.03 31.27 -19.69
CA VAL A 732 48.32 30.83 -20.28
C VAL A 732 48.16 30.59 -21.78
N LYS A 733 49.13 31.10 -22.55
CA LYS A 733 49.23 31.04 -24.01
C LYS A 733 49.71 29.66 -24.48
N VAL A 734 49.16 29.16 -25.60
CA VAL A 734 49.83 28.23 -26.52
C VAL A 734 49.50 28.66 -27.97
N GLU A 735 50.44 28.46 -28.88
CA GLU A 735 50.48 29.02 -30.24
C GLU A 735 49.65 28.23 -31.27
N GLU A 736 49.07 28.92 -32.26
CA GLU A 736 48.54 28.33 -33.50
C GLU A 736 49.58 28.34 -34.64
N PRO A 737 49.58 27.34 -35.53
CA PRO A 737 50.10 27.46 -36.88
C PRO A 737 48.97 27.69 -37.91
N MET A 738 48.81 28.97 -38.24
CA MET A 738 48.45 29.54 -39.55
C MET A 738 48.26 28.58 -40.76
N GLU A 739 47.11 28.66 -41.44
CA GLU A 739 47.06 28.69 -42.92
C GLU A 739 45.81 29.42 -43.46
N GLU A 740 45.87 29.90 -44.71
CA GLU A 740 44.99 30.96 -45.26
C GLU A 740 43.73 30.46 -46.00
N SER A 741 42.63 31.24 -46.04
CA SER A 741 42.36 32.13 -47.22
C SER A 741 40.91 32.65 -47.40
N LYS A 742 40.81 33.99 -47.37
CA LYS A 742 40.13 34.91 -48.34
C LYS A 742 38.59 35.02 -48.47
N LEU A 743 38.22 36.28 -48.81
CA LEU A 743 36.96 36.84 -49.34
C LEU A 743 35.78 36.95 -48.34
N SER A 744 35.46 38.11 -47.74
CA SER A 744 35.41 39.54 -48.14
C SER A 744 34.09 40.00 -48.79
N ASN A 745 33.28 40.70 -47.99
CA ASN A 745 32.54 41.97 -48.23
C ASN A 745 31.23 41.99 -47.42
N LYS A 746 31.04 42.93 -46.47
CA LYS A 746 30.60 44.34 -46.66
C LYS A 746 29.15 44.47 -47.15
N LEU A 747 28.30 45.37 -46.62
CA LEU A 747 28.36 46.25 -45.43
C LEU A 747 26.94 46.87 -45.25
N THR A 748 26.57 47.33 -44.03
CA THR A 748 25.60 48.43 -43.72
C THR A 748 24.17 48.37 -44.31
N VAL A 749 23.11 48.28 -43.48
CA VAL A 749 22.44 49.39 -42.74
C VAL A 749 21.66 50.37 -43.64
N HIS A 750 20.33 50.38 -43.52
CA HIS A 750 19.60 51.55 -42.97
C HIS A 750 18.15 51.25 -42.55
N VAL A 751 17.65 52.11 -41.66
CA VAL A 751 16.33 52.14 -41.02
C VAL A 751 15.36 53.04 -41.81
N ASN A 752 14.05 52.71 -41.80
CA ASN A 752 12.85 53.60 -41.69
C ASN A 752 11.60 52.73 -42.02
N GLU A 753 10.59 52.61 -41.16
CA GLU A 753 9.53 53.59 -40.83
C GLU A 753 8.67 54.02 -42.03
N SER A 754 7.41 53.55 -42.09
CA SER A 754 6.17 54.37 -42.08
C SER A 754 4.93 53.71 -42.71
N MET A 755 3.87 53.59 -41.88
CA MET A 755 2.43 53.89 -42.13
C MET A 755 1.63 53.39 -43.36
N GLU A 756 0.35 53.08 -43.05
CA GLU A 756 -0.86 53.09 -43.91
C GLU A 756 -0.93 52.09 -45.11
N GLY A 757 -2.10 51.59 -45.53
CA GLY A 757 -3.46 51.71 -44.97
C GLY A 757 -4.54 51.35 -46.01
N MET A 758 -5.61 50.67 -45.55
CA MET A 758 -6.94 50.53 -46.19
C MET A 758 -7.20 49.65 -47.46
N LYS A 759 -8.41 49.05 -47.42
CA LYS A 759 -9.35 48.65 -48.51
C LYS A 759 -9.13 47.37 -49.34
N VAL A 760 -9.74 46.29 -48.86
CA VAL A 760 -10.98 45.67 -49.42
C VAL A 760 -11.31 45.99 -50.90
N ASP A 761 -11.31 45.00 -51.80
CA ASP A 761 -12.57 44.47 -52.38
C ASP A 761 -12.44 43.16 -53.21
N SER A 762 -13.27 42.18 -52.83
CA SER A 762 -14.09 41.23 -53.62
C SER A 762 -13.79 40.92 -55.12
N LEU A 763 -13.71 39.62 -55.50
CA LEU A 763 -14.72 38.91 -56.34
C LEU A 763 -14.31 37.52 -56.90
N LYS A 764 -15.33 36.64 -57.06
CA LYS A 764 -15.48 35.44 -57.96
C LYS A 764 -14.73 34.13 -57.61
N ASN A 765 -15.28 32.92 -57.87
CA ASN A 765 -16.68 32.44 -58.00
C ASN A 765 -16.73 30.90 -58.09
N SER A 766 -17.96 30.33 -58.06
CA SER A 766 -18.40 28.92 -58.32
C SER A 766 -18.39 27.97 -57.09
N LYS A 767 -19.53 27.47 -56.57
CA LYS A 767 -20.61 26.61 -57.15
C LYS A 767 -20.19 25.13 -57.27
N ASP A 768 -20.99 24.11 -56.96
CA ASP A 768 -22.46 23.97 -56.65
C ASP A 768 -22.66 23.32 -55.24
N GLU A 769 -23.75 23.46 -54.46
CA GLU A 769 -25.23 23.41 -54.63
C GLU A 769 -25.90 22.01 -54.64
N THR A 770 -26.41 21.58 -53.47
CA THR A 770 -27.68 20.84 -53.18
C THR A 770 -27.67 20.43 -51.68
N LYS A 771 -28.36 21.01 -50.69
CA LYS A 771 -29.72 21.57 -50.49
C LYS A 771 -30.75 20.53 -50.02
N VAL A 772 -31.58 20.94 -49.02
CA VAL A 772 -32.82 20.31 -48.47
C VAL A 772 -32.61 19.30 -47.31
N GLU A 773 -33.35 19.26 -46.18
CA GLU A 773 -34.42 20.09 -45.49
C GLU A 773 -34.04 20.19 -43.95
N ILE A 774 -34.42 21.18 -43.12
CA ILE A 774 -35.59 21.33 -42.18
C ILE A 774 -35.73 20.15 -41.15
N ASP A 775 -35.97 20.30 -39.83
CA ASP A 775 -36.59 21.39 -39.03
C ASP A 775 -35.96 21.58 -37.62
N SER A 776 -36.44 22.56 -36.86
CA SER A 776 -36.08 22.87 -35.46
C SER A 776 -36.93 22.16 -34.40
N ASP A 777 -36.31 21.76 -33.28
CA ASP A 777 -36.74 22.02 -31.89
C ASP A 777 -35.57 21.76 -30.90
#